data_AF-A0A2K5E9D4-F1
#
_entry.id   AF-A0A2K5E9D4-F1
#
_cell.length_a   1.000
_cell.length_b   1.000
_cell.length_c   1.000
_cell.angle_alpha   90.00
_cell.angle_beta   90.00
_cell.angle_gamma   90.00
#
_symmetry.space_group_name_H-M   'P 1'
#
loop_
_entity.id
_entity.type
_entity.pdbx_description
1 polymer ?
#
loop_
_entity_poly.entity_id
_entity_poly.type
_entity_poly.pdbx_seq_one_letter_code
_entity_poly.pdbx_strand_id
1 'polypeptide(L)'
;MPEKKTISSSSTRDDQTKIGLTCQEVKALREKTWSRTNEGNVTSQSLVLYGASKETSESFHESKMTNTEGVNKGIYFSYPCRRHSCALVNIPAPCVNKMISHIQDVESKIQEHLKRFETSFEEWSRTSSTKDLKEDWSIAIPVKEAKPEERDEKCPELKQEMETLLSEAVQLIKSLETDRAEAEEALKRQRSRKNVVNMKIDSWSVWKLQELPLAVQKEHEAYLRDVIELQWHLEDKANQLQQFEKQKTELEEANVKIQADIDYMNEHGPLLDSKRNQELQDLKSCYKQKKEVRDLHRKINEELEEVLKVCENVRLKAQVKEERDKDIDQDEKSIEAYKKEIDRLNELFGHYSSSVISVNIDIEKKEDEVTEIIRETKSSTNELNSLSKKLEDLRRVHDQLTRRKKSHENQYLEAVSSFYAAKKTWDIELSDVAKDYSDISFTCTQLMEENKKLEIDINTMTEKINESIKKKSEHESAIKSLTKMKLQNDKHLKNIYKEVYRIGTLFHLSKRKTDEMEDKIAEVRRKFKGREEFLKKLTRGKVSAGMVLQEKLYAMHEVQALERKELMKKRAICTISLAELEESLHQLEDETERIRNLYKEHSASKRSLIFNDLEVTKSKTVMFFAKINELNEELKAKEEEKKGFEQTLEMLKNKFISMRFKREHAQTVFDHFMQEKKDCEERLFEEDQRFRVLLAVRQKTLQHTQKIVADSLEENLRLALEYQQLQNTFLREKDNYFNIYDKQLSLDTSIKDKKQLCQLQRRMHRLWQEHFKLVVLFSQMRLANFQTDSQESIQKILAVQEKSSSLMQHILGLFQTLTDGPCKNDG
;
A
#
# COMPACT_ATOMS: atom_id res chain seq x y z
N MET A 1 -1.31 -62.38 -11.42
CA MET A 1 -0.02 -63.06 -11.16
C MET A 1 1.11 -62.04 -11.27
N PRO A 2 2.18 -62.12 -10.47
CA PRO A 2 3.15 -61.02 -10.33
C PRO A 2 4.58 -61.37 -10.81
N GLU A 3 5.36 -60.33 -11.09
CA GLU A 3 6.83 -60.33 -11.00
C GLU A 3 7.21 -59.42 -9.82
N LYS A 4 7.47 -59.91 -8.60
CA LYS A 4 8.70 -60.59 -8.16
C LYS A 4 9.99 -59.91 -8.62
N LYS A 5 10.57 -59.10 -7.73
CA LYS A 5 12.02 -59.02 -7.56
C LYS A 5 12.41 -59.21 -6.10
N THR A 6 13.53 -59.88 -5.91
CA THR A 6 13.84 -60.63 -4.69
C THR A 6 14.83 -59.87 -3.81
N ILE A 7 14.64 -59.95 -2.50
CA ILE A 7 15.64 -59.55 -1.50
C ILE A 7 16.77 -60.59 -1.50
N SER A 8 18.03 -60.15 -1.49
CA SER A 8 19.17 -61.01 -1.13
C SER A 8 19.74 -60.58 0.21
N SER A 9 19.69 -61.48 1.19
CA SER A 9 20.34 -61.33 2.49
C SER A 9 21.85 -61.63 2.40
N SER A 10 22.64 -60.91 3.19
CA SER A 10 23.96 -61.36 3.63
C SER A 10 24.05 -61.17 5.14
N SER A 11 24.08 -62.28 5.88
CA SER A 11 24.33 -62.29 7.32
C SER A 11 25.84 -62.30 7.55
N THR A 12 26.30 -61.45 8.46
CA THR A 12 27.50 -61.74 9.25
C THR A 12 27.15 -61.51 10.71
N ARG A 13 27.34 -62.57 11.50
CA ARG A 13 27.13 -62.62 12.94
C ARG A 13 28.51 -62.67 13.56
N ASP A 14 28.83 -61.72 14.42
CA ASP A 14 29.97 -61.81 15.32
C ASP A 14 29.61 -61.22 16.68
N ASP A 15 30.28 -61.73 17.71
CA ASP A 15 29.73 -61.79 19.05
C ASP A 15 29.95 -60.58 19.96
N GLN A 16 29.05 -60.54 20.93
CA GLN A 16 28.97 -59.72 22.14
C GLN A 16 30.29 -59.11 22.67
N THR A 17 30.24 -57.83 23.04
CA THR A 17 30.78 -57.43 24.36
C THR A 17 29.95 -56.32 24.98
N LYS A 18 29.52 -56.53 26.24
CA LYS A 18 28.76 -55.55 27.02
C LYS A 18 29.66 -54.40 27.47
N ILE A 19 29.34 -53.17 27.09
CA ILE A 19 29.47 -52.00 27.98
C ILE A 19 28.16 -51.23 27.91
N GLY A 20 27.28 -51.48 28.87
CA GLY A 20 26.08 -50.67 29.04
C GLY A 20 26.45 -49.37 29.72
N LEU A 21 26.55 -48.28 28.96
CA LEU A 21 26.62 -46.93 29.51
C LEU A 21 25.34 -46.67 30.32
N THR A 22 25.50 -46.15 31.51
CA THR A 22 24.40 -45.94 32.45
C THR A 22 23.57 -44.71 32.09
N CYS A 23 22.30 -44.71 32.50
CA CYS A 23 21.37 -43.62 32.19
C CYS A 23 21.82 -42.24 32.74
N GLN A 24 22.76 -42.20 33.69
CA GLN A 24 23.38 -40.98 34.18
C GLN A 24 24.41 -40.37 33.20
N GLU A 25 25.15 -41.19 32.46
CA GLU A 25 26.16 -40.72 31.49
C GLU A 25 25.50 -40.10 30.25
N VAL A 26 24.37 -40.68 29.82
CA VAL A 26 23.51 -40.11 28.76
C VAL A 26 22.90 -38.77 29.21
N LYS A 27 22.54 -38.63 30.49
CA LYS A 27 22.03 -37.38 31.05
C LYS A 27 23.12 -36.30 31.10
N ALA A 28 24.32 -36.66 31.56
CA ALA A 28 25.47 -35.75 31.60
C ALA A 28 25.88 -35.24 30.20
N LEU A 29 25.83 -36.10 29.17
CA LEU A 29 26.09 -35.69 27.78
C LEU A 29 25.02 -34.74 27.22
N ARG A 30 23.75 -34.94 27.58
CA ARG A 30 22.62 -34.09 27.14
C ARG A 30 22.61 -32.73 27.84
N GLU A 31 22.98 -32.66 29.12
CA GLU A 31 23.17 -31.38 29.82
C GLU A 31 24.38 -30.61 29.27
N LYS A 32 25.48 -31.30 28.93
CA LYS A 32 26.68 -30.69 28.31
C LYS A 32 26.46 -30.16 26.89
N THR A 33 25.43 -30.64 26.18
CA THR A 33 25.03 -30.08 24.88
C THR A 33 24.07 -28.90 25.01
N TRP A 34 23.21 -28.87 26.02
CA TRP A 34 22.32 -27.73 26.26
C TRP A 34 23.08 -26.47 26.69
N SER A 35 24.14 -26.60 27.50
CA SER A 35 24.96 -25.46 27.93
C SER A 35 25.84 -24.84 26.83
N ARG A 36 25.90 -25.40 25.62
CA ARG A 36 26.73 -24.88 24.51
C ARG A 36 25.98 -24.12 23.43
N THR A 37 24.65 -24.10 23.46
CA THR A 37 23.81 -23.39 22.48
C THR A 37 23.29 -22.04 22.95
N ASN A 38 23.65 -21.58 24.16
CA ASN A 38 23.12 -20.33 24.74
C ASN A 38 24.17 -19.22 25.00
N GLU A 39 25.40 -19.38 24.50
CA GLU A 39 26.45 -18.33 24.51
C GLU A 39 26.67 -17.70 23.11
N GLY A 40 25.71 -17.86 22.18
CA GLY A 40 25.84 -17.41 20.79
C GLY A 40 25.28 -16.01 20.46
N ASN A 41 24.45 -15.42 21.32
CA ASN A 41 23.62 -14.24 20.98
C ASN A 41 23.84 -12.98 21.85
N VAL A 42 24.99 -12.85 22.53
CA VAL A 42 25.31 -11.68 23.38
C VAL A 42 26.64 -11.02 22.98
N THR A 43 26.85 -10.77 21.68
CA THR A 43 27.91 -9.84 21.22
C THR A 43 27.66 -9.26 19.83
N SER A 44 26.72 -8.29 19.68
CA SER A 44 26.65 -7.37 18.51
C SER A 44 25.66 -6.21 18.69
N GLN A 45 25.73 -5.47 19.81
CA GLN A 45 25.24 -4.09 19.87
C GLN A 45 26.25 -3.20 20.61
N SER A 46 27.35 -2.90 19.91
CA SER A 46 28.23 -1.79 20.28
C SER A 46 27.59 -0.49 19.82
N LEU A 47 27.37 0.44 20.75
CA LEU A 47 26.93 1.81 20.47
C LEU A 47 28.00 2.53 19.62
N VAL A 48 27.71 2.75 18.34
CA VAL A 48 28.44 3.72 17.51
C VAL A 48 27.68 5.05 17.54
N LEU A 49 28.21 6.01 18.31
CA LEU A 49 27.81 7.41 18.16
C LEU A 49 28.37 7.95 16.84
N TYR A 50 27.47 8.42 15.98
CA TYR A 50 27.67 9.47 14.99
C TYR A 50 26.38 10.30 15.02
N GLY A 51 26.37 11.61 15.12
CA GLY A 51 27.43 12.58 14.83
C GLY A 51 26.76 13.69 14.02
N ALA A 52 26.26 14.72 14.71
CA ALA A 52 25.45 15.76 14.08
C ALA A 52 26.26 16.53 13.01
N SER A 53 25.77 16.53 11.77
CA SER A 53 26.30 17.40 10.72
C SER A 53 25.42 18.64 10.58
N LYS A 54 26.06 19.78 10.35
CA LYS A 54 25.44 21.11 10.32
C LYS A 54 24.59 21.34 9.08
N GLU A 55 23.64 22.25 9.25
CA GLU A 55 23.05 23.06 8.18
C GLU A 55 24.13 23.55 7.20
N THR A 56 23.91 23.35 5.91
CA THR A 56 24.33 24.30 4.88
C THR A 56 23.17 24.47 3.91
N SER A 57 22.71 25.72 3.79
CA SER A 57 21.56 26.09 2.99
C SER A 57 21.90 26.04 1.51
N GLU A 58 21.05 25.42 0.68
CA GLU A 58 21.04 25.75 -0.75
C GLU A 58 19.61 25.74 -1.33
N SER A 59 19.41 26.60 -2.32
CA SER A 59 18.11 27.18 -2.66
C SER A 59 17.16 26.28 -3.42
N PHE A 60 15.86 26.41 -3.13
CA PHE A 60 14.79 26.05 -4.06
C PHE A 60 15.04 26.69 -5.44
N HIS A 61 15.01 25.88 -6.50
CA HIS A 61 14.70 26.36 -7.84
C HIS A 61 13.58 25.54 -8.49
N GLU A 62 12.58 26.29 -8.93
CA GLU A 62 11.28 25.86 -9.41
C GLU A 62 11.39 25.24 -10.82
N SER A 63 11.16 23.93 -10.94
CA SER A 63 11.14 23.26 -12.25
C SER A 63 9.89 23.62 -13.03
N LYS A 64 9.97 24.69 -13.83
CA LYS A 64 8.95 25.04 -14.83
C LYS A 64 8.90 23.99 -15.93
N MET A 65 7.72 23.38 -16.12
CA MET A 65 7.45 22.55 -17.27
C MET A 65 7.63 23.32 -18.58
N THR A 66 8.37 22.74 -19.52
CA THR A 66 8.50 23.23 -20.89
C THR A 66 7.42 22.60 -21.77
N ASN A 67 6.39 23.39 -22.08
CA ASN A 67 5.34 22.98 -23.02
C ASN A 67 5.94 22.62 -24.40
N THR A 68 5.69 21.40 -24.86
CA THR A 68 6.10 20.90 -26.18
C THR A 68 5.09 21.24 -27.29
N GLU A 69 4.66 22.51 -27.36
CA GLU A 69 3.87 23.05 -28.48
C GLU A 69 4.63 24.17 -29.18
N GLY A 70 5.51 23.80 -30.12
CA GLY A 70 6.34 24.78 -30.82
C GLY A 70 7.18 24.26 -32.00
N VAL A 71 7.01 23.00 -32.40
CA VAL A 71 7.82 22.38 -33.48
C VAL A 71 6.93 22.04 -34.68
N ASN A 72 6.41 23.07 -35.35
CA ASN A 72 5.96 23.01 -36.76
C ASN A 72 5.64 24.41 -37.31
N LYS A 73 6.67 25.22 -37.53
CA LYS A 73 6.64 26.27 -38.56
C LYS A 73 7.89 26.10 -39.44
N GLY A 74 7.66 25.98 -40.74
CA GLY A 74 8.69 25.56 -41.70
C GLY A 74 9.88 26.51 -41.75
N ILE A 75 11.03 25.95 -42.13
CA ILE A 75 12.27 26.71 -42.36
C ILE A 75 12.10 27.57 -43.62
N TYR A 76 11.53 28.76 -43.46
CA TYR A 76 11.41 29.72 -44.54
C TYR A 76 12.72 30.49 -44.68
N PHE A 77 13.53 30.15 -45.67
CA PHE A 77 14.80 30.82 -45.97
C PHE A 77 14.58 32.18 -46.67
N SER A 78 14.04 33.16 -45.94
CA SER A 78 14.01 34.56 -46.39
C SER A 78 15.39 35.20 -46.19
N TYR A 79 16.15 35.37 -47.28
CA TYR A 79 17.32 36.25 -47.32
C TYR A 79 16.87 37.72 -47.24
N PRO A 80 17.63 38.63 -46.59
CA PRO A 80 17.30 40.05 -46.60
C PRO A 80 17.35 40.65 -48.02
N CYS A 81 16.37 41.50 -48.30
CA CYS A 81 16.15 42.35 -49.48
C CYS A 81 17.25 42.37 -50.56
N ARG A 82 17.06 41.63 -51.66
CA ARG A 82 17.65 41.97 -52.96
C ARG A 82 16.67 42.83 -53.75
N ARG A 83 17.16 43.86 -54.46
CA ARG A 83 16.35 44.61 -55.44
C ARG A 83 15.82 43.64 -56.52
N HIS A 84 14.57 43.83 -56.97
CA HIS A 84 13.81 42.89 -57.80
C HIS A 84 14.51 42.42 -59.10
N SER A 85 15.46 43.20 -59.62
CA SER A 85 16.21 42.89 -60.85
C SER A 85 17.17 41.69 -60.75
N CYS A 86 17.52 41.22 -59.55
CA CYS A 86 18.53 40.18 -59.33
C CYS A 86 17.98 38.88 -58.70
N ALA A 87 16.68 38.58 -58.85
CA ALA A 87 16.04 37.41 -58.26
C ALA A 87 16.29 36.07 -58.99
N LEU A 88 16.70 36.10 -60.27
CA LEU A 88 16.81 34.92 -61.13
C LEU A 88 18.19 34.24 -61.16
N VAL A 89 19.22 34.83 -60.54
CA VAL A 89 20.58 34.28 -60.54
C VAL A 89 21.14 34.24 -59.13
N ASN A 90 21.47 33.04 -58.64
CA ASN A 90 22.02 32.82 -57.30
C ASN A 90 23.45 33.36 -57.09
N ILE A 91 24.04 33.97 -58.11
CA ILE A 91 25.40 34.51 -58.12
C ILE A 91 25.31 36.04 -58.14
N PRO A 92 26.08 36.80 -57.32
CA PRO A 92 26.07 38.27 -57.35
C PRO A 92 26.56 38.90 -58.66
N ALA A 93 27.25 38.13 -59.49
CA ALA A 93 27.94 38.58 -60.69
C ALA A 93 27.11 39.46 -61.65
N PRO A 94 25.82 39.21 -61.96
CA PRO A 94 25.07 40.06 -62.89
C PRO A 94 24.85 41.49 -62.36
N CYS A 95 24.62 41.63 -61.04
CA CYS A 95 24.40 42.94 -60.41
C CYS A 95 25.74 43.70 -60.32
N VAL A 96 26.80 43.01 -59.94
CA VAL A 96 28.17 43.55 -59.90
C VAL A 96 28.64 43.98 -61.30
N ASN A 97 28.46 43.14 -62.32
CA ASN A 97 28.82 43.45 -63.69
C ASN A 97 28.01 44.64 -64.23
N LYS A 98 26.70 44.72 -63.95
CA LYS A 98 25.88 45.89 -64.32
C LYS A 98 26.39 47.19 -63.67
N MET A 99 26.84 47.11 -62.41
CA MET A 99 27.40 48.26 -61.70
C MET A 99 28.77 48.66 -62.25
N ILE A 100 29.62 47.68 -62.59
CA ILE A 100 30.88 47.91 -63.31
C ILE A 100 30.62 48.57 -64.66
N SER A 101 29.62 48.13 -65.43
CA SER A 101 29.23 48.79 -66.69
C SER A 101 28.73 50.23 -66.49
N HIS A 102 28.01 50.52 -65.41
CA HIS A 102 27.64 51.91 -65.06
C HIS A 102 28.87 52.77 -64.73
N ILE A 103 29.83 52.22 -63.97
CA ILE A 103 31.09 52.91 -63.66
C ILE A 103 31.88 53.18 -64.94
N GLN A 104 31.99 52.18 -65.83
CA GLN A 104 32.69 52.30 -67.12
C GLN A 104 32.00 53.27 -68.09
N ASP A 105 30.67 53.36 -68.08
CA ASP A 105 29.89 54.32 -68.88
C ASP A 105 30.10 55.76 -68.38
N VAL A 106 30.03 55.99 -67.07
CA VAL A 106 30.35 57.30 -66.45
C VAL A 106 31.81 57.68 -66.69
N GLU A 107 32.75 56.74 -66.54
CA GLU A 107 34.18 56.95 -66.85
C GLU A 107 34.39 57.31 -68.34
N SER A 108 33.75 56.60 -69.25
CA SER A 108 33.83 56.87 -70.70
C SER A 108 33.28 58.26 -71.04
N LYS A 109 32.15 58.64 -70.46
CA LYS A 109 31.58 60.00 -70.60
C LYS A 109 32.52 61.06 -70.05
N ILE A 110 33.09 60.87 -68.86
CA ILE A 110 34.07 61.82 -68.28
C ILE A 110 35.29 61.95 -69.19
N GLN A 111 35.84 60.85 -69.72
CA GLN A 111 36.96 60.91 -70.67
C GLN A 111 36.58 61.58 -72.01
N GLU A 112 35.36 61.39 -72.50
CA GLU A 112 34.88 62.08 -73.70
C GLU A 112 34.70 63.59 -73.46
N HIS A 113 34.15 64.00 -72.31
CA HIS A 113 34.06 65.41 -71.91
C HIS A 113 35.43 66.06 -71.72
N LEU A 114 36.39 65.35 -71.12
CA LEU A 114 37.77 65.82 -71.00
C LEU A 114 38.44 65.99 -72.38
N LYS A 115 38.24 65.04 -73.30
CA LYS A 115 38.71 65.20 -74.70
C LYS A 115 38.06 66.36 -75.43
N ARG A 116 36.75 66.55 -75.30
CA ARG A 116 36.03 67.71 -75.88
C ARG A 116 36.57 69.02 -75.31
N PHE A 117 36.85 69.06 -74.01
CA PHE A 117 37.46 70.22 -73.34
C PHE A 117 38.90 70.47 -73.83
N GLU A 118 39.73 69.43 -73.98
CA GLU A 118 41.07 69.53 -74.57
C GLU A 118 41.02 70.03 -76.01
N THR A 119 40.13 69.52 -76.87
CA THR A 119 40.01 70.02 -78.25
C THR A 119 39.54 71.47 -78.31
N SER A 120 38.60 71.88 -77.47
CA SER A 120 38.17 73.28 -77.36
C SER A 120 39.28 74.18 -76.83
N PHE A 121 40.11 73.68 -75.90
CA PHE A 121 41.26 74.40 -75.35
C PHE A 121 42.42 74.50 -76.38
N GLU A 122 42.64 73.47 -77.20
CA GLU A 122 43.61 73.51 -78.30
C GLU A 122 43.15 74.44 -79.43
N GLU A 123 41.86 74.46 -79.79
CA GLU A 123 41.30 75.46 -80.72
C GLU A 123 41.47 76.88 -80.17
N TRP A 124 41.15 77.10 -78.88
CA TRP A 124 41.30 78.40 -78.23
C TRP A 124 42.77 78.84 -78.20
N SER A 125 43.69 77.91 -77.88
CA SER A 125 45.14 78.13 -77.90
C SER A 125 45.65 78.50 -79.30
N ARG A 126 45.13 77.86 -80.37
CA ARG A 126 45.45 78.19 -81.77
C ARG A 126 44.90 79.55 -82.19
N THR A 127 43.72 79.96 -81.72
CA THR A 127 43.19 81.32 -81.98
C THR A 127 43.88 82.42 -81.17
N SER A 128 44.60 82.08 -80.10
CA SER A 128 45.24 83.05 -79.20
C SER A 128 46.70 83.36 -79.54
N SER A 129 47.33 82.59 -80.43
CA SER A 129 48.77 82.71 -80.74
C SER A 129 49.02 83.32 -82.13
N THR A 130 48.67 84.60 -82.32
CA THR A 130 49.18 85.42 -83.44
C THR A 130 49.23 86.91 -83.10
N LYS A 131 50.16 87.31 -82.24
CA LYS A 131 50.85 88.63 -82.26
C LYS A 131 51.95 88.68 -81.20
N ASP A 132 53.18 88.84 -81.67
CA ASP A 132 54.38 88.95 -80.86
C ASP A 132 54.87 90.41 -80.72
N LEU A 133 55.76 90.63 -79.74
CA LEU A 133 56.54 91.85 -79.45
C LEU A 133 55.75 92.99 -78.77
N LYS A 134 56.22 93.63 -77.67
CA LYS A 134 57.63 93.91 -77.31
C LYS A 134 57.82 94.24 -75.80
N GLU A 135 59.01 93.90 -75.29
CA GLU A 135 59.83 94.61 -74.27
C GLU A 135 59.24 95.13 -72.92
N ASP A 136 59.52 94.37 -71.85
CA ASP A 136 60.48 94.72 -70.77
C ASP A 136 60.09 95.62 -69.53
N TRP A 137 60.65 95.23 -68.36
CA TRP A 137 60.82 95.94 -67.05
C TRP A 137 59.73 95.92 -65.94
N SER A 138 59.96 94.99 -64.97
CA SER A 138 60.32 95.29 -63.56
C SER A 138 59.33 95.88 -62.52
N ILE A 139 59.17 95.11 -61.42
CA ILE A 139 59.04 95.50 -59.98
C ILE A 139 57.63 95.66 -59.32
N ALA A 140 57.55 95.05 -58.11
CA ALA A 140 56.67 95.29 -56.95
C ALA A 140 55.26 94.65 -56.82
N ILE A 141 55.15 93.81 -55.77
CA ILE A 141 53.97 93.37 -55.00
C ILE A 141 53.54 94.56 -54.10
N PRO A 142 52.24 94.94 -53.88
CA PRO A 142 51.30 94.08 -53.13
C PRO A 142 49.76 94.18 -53.39
N VAL A 143 49.08 93.06 -53.10
CA VAL A 143 47.81 92.91 -52.34
C VAL A 143 46.81 94.10 -52.34
N LYS A 144 45.63 93.95 -52.98
CA LYS A 144 44.37 93.55 -52.29
C LYS A 144 43.19 93.29 -53.25
N GLU A 145 42.19 92.60 -52.71
CA GLU A 145 40.89 92.17 -53.26
C GLU A 145 40.24 93.06 -54.33
N ALA A 146 40.00 92.47 -55.51
CA ALA A 146 38.88 92.81 -56.38
C ALA A 146 38.43 91.55 -57.15
N LYS A 147 37.11 91.39 -57.35
CA LYS A 147 36.54 90.33 -58.19
C LYS A 147 36.98 90.52 -59.65
N PRO A 148 37.18 89.43 -60.40
CA PRO A 148 36.89 89.41 -61.84
C PRO A 148 35.48 88.84 -62.06
N GLU A 149 34.66 89.58 -62.78
CA GLU A 149 33.37 89.10 -63.30
C GLU A 149 33.56 88.07 -64.42
N GLU A 150 32.47 87.38 -64.75
CA GLU A 150 32.37 86.44 -65.85
C GLU A 150 32.77 87.08 -67.19
N ARG A 151 33.72 86.46 -67.89
CA ARG A 151 33.68 86.31 -69.35
C ARG A 151 34.12 84.92 -69.72
N ASP A 152 33.13 84.04 -69.87
CA ASP A 152 33.29 82.76 -70.56
C ASP A 152 32.04 82.48 -71.41
N GLU A 153 31.66 83.48 -72.22
CA GLU A 153 30.59 83.41 -73.22
C GLU A 153 31.00 82.50 -74.40
N LYS A 154 31.21 81.21 -74.11
CA LYS A 154 31.18 80.10 -75.08
C LYS A 154 31.12 78.68 -74.49
N CYS A 155 31.19 78.47 -73.17
CA CYS A 155 31.13 77.12 -72.57
C CYS A 155 30.15 76.92 -71.37
N PRO A 156 28.92 77.49 -71.34
CA PRO A 156 27.97 77.18 -70.27
C PRO A 156 27.45 75.73 -70.32
N GLU A 157 27.23 75.18 -71.52
CA GLU A 157 26.67 73.84 -71.74
C GLU A 157 27.62 72.74 -71.25
N LEU A 158 28.89 72.78 -71.66
CA LEU A 158 29.95 71.86 -71.22
C LEU A 158 30.14 71.84 -69.69
N LYS A 159 29.98 73.00 -69.03
CA LYS A 159 30.06 73.12 -67.57
C LYS A 159 28.86 72.45 -66.89
N GLN A 160 27.66 72.67 -67.42
CA GLN A 160 26.43 72.07 -66.91
C GLN A 160 26.40 70.55 -67.14
N GLU A 161 26.90 70.06 -68.28
CA GLU A 161 27.06 68.62 -68.55
C GLU A 161 28.08 67.98 -67.59
N MET A 162 29.24 68.61 -67.37
CA MET A 162 30.22 68.15 -66.37
C MET A 162 29.63 68.14 -64.94
N GLU A 163 28.86 69.16 -64.56
CA GLU A 163 28.22 69.26 -63.25
C GLU A 163 27.12 68.19 -63.05
N THR A 164 26.40 67.83 -64.12
CA THR A 164 25.48 66.67 -64.10
C THR A 164 26.20 65.33 -64.04
N LEU A 165 27.32 65.13 -64.75
CA LEU A 165 28.13 63.91 -64.65
C LEU A 165 28.79 63.76 -63.29
N LEU A 166 29.29 64.83 -62.69
CA LEU A 166 29.80 64.84 -61.31
C LEU A 166 28.68 64.55 -60.31
N SER A 167 27.47 65.05 -60.54
CA SER A 167 26.29 64.73 -59.72
C SER A 167 25.90 63.25 -59.84
N GLU A 168 25.92 62.68 -61.06
CA GLU A 168 25.69 61.25 -61.30
C GLU A 168 26.77 60.40 -60.62
N ALA A 169 28.05 60.75 -60.74
CA ALA A 169 29.16 60.08 -60.07
C ALA A 169 29.05 60.15 -58.53
N VAL A 170 28.68 61.31 -57.97
CA VAL A 170 28.46 61.48 -56.52
C VAL A 170 27.26 60.67 -56.03
N GLN A 171 26.17 60.59 -56.80
CA GLN A 171 25.04 59.71 -56.49
C GLN A 171 25.43 58.23 -56.56
N LEU A 172 26.21 57.84 -57.58
CA LEU A 172 26.72 56.49 -57.74
C LEU A 172 27.61 56.08 -56.56
N ILE A 173 28.59 56.91 -56.18
CA ILE A 173 29.47 56.68 -55.02
C ILE A 173 28.66 56.56 -53.72
N LYS A 174 27.67 57.44 -53.49
CA LYS A 174 26.79 57.35 -52.32
C LYS A 174 26.02 56.03 -52.29
N SER A 175 25.48 55.58 -53.44
CA SER A 175 24.76 54.31 -53.53
C SER A 175 25.67 53.08 -53.32
N LEU A 176 26.91 53.14 -53.82
CA LEU A 176 27.92 52.09 -53.62
C LEU A 176 28.35 51.99 -52.16
N GLU A 177 28.52 53.12 -51.47
CA GLU A 177 28.91 53.13 -50.05
C GLU A 177 27.77 52.65 -49.15
N THR A 178 26.50 52.98 -49.46
CA THR A 178 25.35 52.37 -48.75
C THR A 178 25.26 50.88 -48.99
N ASP A 179 25.38 50.41 -50.24
CA ASP A 179 25.34 48.99 -50.57
C ASP A 179 26.53 48.23 -49.92
N ARG A 180 27.71 48.86 -49.79
CA ARG A 180 28.88 48.32 -49.07
C ARG A 180 28.60 48.18 -47.57
N ALA A 181 28.08 49.22 -46.93
CA ALA A 181 27.76 49.20 -45.51
C ALA A 181 26.69 48.15 -45.18
N GLU A 182 25.63 48.03 -45.99
CA GLU A 182 24.61 47.00 -45.86
C GLU A 182 25.19 45.58 -46.02
N ALA A 183 26.08 45.37 -47.00
CA ALA A 183 26.75 44.10 -47.22
C ALA A 183 27.68 43.69 -46.05
N GLU A 184 28.44 44.63 -45.48
CA GLU A 184 29.24 44.37 -44.28
C GLU A 184 28.40 44.03 -43.06
N GLU A 185 27.28 44.74 -42.86
CA GLU A 185 26.38 44.49 -41.74
C GLU A 185 25.66 43.14 -41.89
N ALA A 186 25.24 42.79 -43.10
CA ALA A 186 24.72 41.45 -43.43
C ALA A 186 25.77 40.35 -43.18
N LEU A 187 27.04 40.58 -43.52
CA LEU A 187 28.14 39.65 -43.25
C LEU A 187 28.36 39.47 -41.74
N LYS A 188 28.34 40.55 -40.96
CA LYS A 188 28.42 40.51 -39.49
C LYS A 188 27.25 39.69 -38.90
N ARG A 189 26.02 39.90 -39.37
CA ARG A 189 24.83 39.11 -38.98
C ARG A 189 24.95 37.62 -39.35
N GLN A 190 25.53 37.28 -40.51
CA GLN A 190 25.76 35.87 -40.87
C GLN A 190 26.86 35.22 -40.02
N ARG A 191 27.92 35.96 -39.66
CA ARG A 191 28.97 35.47 -38.75
C ARG A 191 28.43 35.21 -37.35
N SER A 192 27.65 36.14 -36.78
CA SER A 192 27.01 35.91 -35.48
C SER A 192 26.00 34.75 -35.53
N ARG A 193 25.18 34.64 -36.60
CA ARG A 193 24.29 33.51 -36.80
C ARG A 193 25.04 32.18 -36.90
N LYS A 194 26.17 32.12 -37.63
CA LYS A 194 27.03 30.93 -37.69
C LYS A 194 27.51 30.53 -36.29
N ASN A 195 28.00 31.48 -35.49
CA ASN A 195 28.50 31.20 -34.14
C ASN A 195 27.38 30.66 -33.24
N VAL A 196 26.18 31.25 -33.27
CA VAL A 196 25.01 30.75 -32.52
C VAL A 196 24.58 29.35 -32.98
N VAL A 197 24.64 29.06 -34.28
CA VAL A 197 24.34 27.72 -34.81
C VAL A 197 25.41 26.71 -34.38
N ASN A 198 26.70 27.06 -34.45
CA ASN A 198 27.78 26.21 -33.97
C ASN A 198 27.64 25.90 -32.48
N MET A 199 27.44 26.90 -31.61
CA MET A 199 27.22 26.67 -30.17
C MET A 199 26.02 25.76 -29.88
N LYS A 200 24.98 25.81 -30.71
CA LYS A 200 23.86 24.85 -30.64
C LYS A 200 24.28 23.46 -31.11
N ILE A 201 25.00 23.32 -32.21
CA ILE A 201 25.52 22.01 -32.66
C ILE A 201 26.43 21.40 -31.58
N ASP A 202 27.30 22.21 -30.98
CA ASP A 202 28.24 21.79 -29.93
C ASP A 202 27.47 21.33 -28.67
N SER A 203 26.53 22.12 -28.15
CA SER A 203 25.71 21.73 -26.98
C SER A 203 24.84 20.49 -27.25
N TRP A 204 24.28 20.35 -28.45
CA TRP A 204 23.53 19.15 -28.84
C TRP A 204 24.44 17.93 -29.01
N SER A 205 25.69 18.11 -29.43
CA SER A 205 26.67 17.03 -29.54
C SER A 205 27.13 16.54 -28.16
N VAL A 206 27.39 17.46 -27.22
CA VAL A 206 27.69 17.14 -25.81
C VAL A 206 26.51 16.39 -25.18
N TRP A 207 25.29 16.91 -25.33
CA TRP A 207 24.10 16.26 -24.80
C TRP A 207 23.90 14.84 -25.38
N LYS A 208 24.12 14.67 -26.68
CA LYS A 208 23.98 13.36 -27.35
C LYS A 208 25.09 12.37 -26.99
N LEU A 209 26.32 12.84 -26.75
CA LEU A 209 27.50 11.98 -26.53
C LEU A 209 27.77 11.68 -25.05
N GLN A 210 27.33 12.52 -24.12
CA GLN A 210 27.60 12.40 -22.69
C GLN A 210 26.32 12.27 -21.88
N GLU A 211 25.45 13.29 -21.91
CA GLU A 211 24.25 13.33 -21.06
C GLU A 211 23.24 12.22 -21.38
N LEU A 212 22.98 11.95 -22.66
CA LEU A 212 22.02 10.93 -23.08
C LEU A 212 22.49 9.51 -22.68
N PRO A 213 23.75 9.07 -22.94
CA PRO A 213 24.26 7.82 -22.40
C PRO A 213 24.22 7.73 -20.87
N LEU A 214 24.59 8.81 -20.16
CA LEU A 214 24.57 8.83 -18.69
C LEU A 214 23.14 8.74 -18.12
N ALA A 215 22.16 9.41 -18.76
CA ALA A 215 20.75 9.31 -18.38
C ALA A 215 20.21 7.88 -18.62
N VAL A 216 20.49 7.30 -19.79
CA VAL A 216 20.12 5.91 -20.12
C VAL A 216 20.79 4.90 -19.17
N GLN A 217 22.05 5.12 -18.79
CA GLN A 217 22.73 4.28 -17.80
C GLN A 217 22.07 4.40 -16.42
N LYS A 218 21.75 5.61 -15.94
CA LYS A 218 21.06 5.83 -14.65
C LYS A 218 19.68 5.17 -14.61
N GLU A 219 18.93 5.24 -15.70
CA GLU A 219 17.66 4.50 -15.88
C GLU A 219 17.90 2.99 -15.77
N HIS A 220 18.86 2.42 -16.53
CA HIS A 220 19.17 0.99 -16.45
C HIS A 220 19.65 0.55 -15.06
N GLU A 221 20.43 1.36 -14.35
CA GLU A 221 20.83 1.10 -12.97
C GLU A 221 19.65 1.18 -11.98
N ALA A 222 18.67 2.04 -12.23
CA ALA A 222 17.43 2.08 -11.46
C ALA A 222 16.60 0.80 -11.69
N TYR A 223 16.31 0.45 -12.94
CA TYR A 223 15.61 -0.80 -13.25
C TYR A 223 16.35 -2.04 -12.73
N LEU A 224 17.69 -2.03 -12.72
CA LEU A 224 18.47 -3.15 -12.16
C LEU A 224 18.30 -3.26 -10.64
N ARG A 225 18.27 -2.14 -9.91
CA ARG A 225 17.97 -2.13 -8.46
C ARG A 225 16.57 -2.66 -8.20
N ASP A 226 15.56 -2.15 -8.91
CA ASP A 226 14.16 -2.58 -8.79
C ASP A 226 14.01 -4.09 -9.09
N VAL A 227 14.71 -4.60 -10.12
CA VAL A 227 14.71 -6.04 -10.46
C VAL A 227 15.35 -6.88 -9.36
N ILE A 228 16.44 -6.43 -8.73
CA ILE A 228 17.09 -7.14 -7.62
C ILE A 228 16.20 -7.13 -6.37
N GLU A 229 15.55 -6.00 -6.05
CA GLU A 229 14.60 -5.90 -4.95
C GLU A 229 13.37 -6.81 -5.16
N LEU A 230 12.82 -6.82 -6.38
CA LEU A 230 11.73 -7.74 -6.74
C LEU A 230 12.16 -9.21 -6.69
N GLN A 231 13.39 -9.55 -7.09
CA GLN A 231 13.94 -10.91 -6.95
C GLN A 231 14.04 -11.31 -5.46
N TRP A 232 14.55 -10.41 -4.62
CA TRP A 232 14.64 -10.64 -3.17
C TRP A 232 13.27 -10.85 -2.53
N HIS A 233 12.27 -10.04 -2.90
CA HIS A 233 10.89 -10.23 -2.45
C HIS A 233 10.25 -11.53 -2.95
N LEU A 234 10.54 -11.96 -4.19
CA LEU A 234 10.05 -13.24 -4.71
C LEU A 234 10.68 -14.42 -3.96
N GLU A 235 11.96 -14.33 -3.61
CA GLU A 235 12.68 -15.38 -2.87
C GLU A 235 12.24 -15.44 -1.40
N ASP A 236 12.02 -14.29 -0.73
CA ASP A 236 11.35 -14.22 0.58
C ASP A 236 9.97 -14.88 0.55
N LYS A 237 9.14 -14.57 -0.46
CA LYS A 237 7.80 -15.18 -0.60
C LYS A 237 7.87 -16.68 -0.92
N ALA A 238 8.86 -17.15 -1.68
CA ALA A 238 9.08 -18.57 -1.91
C ALA A 238 9.49 -19.29 -0.62
N ASN A 239 10.39 -18.71 0.18
CA ASN A 239 10.81 -19.26 1.47
C ASN A 239 9.64 -19.30 2.49
N GLN A 240 8.83 -18.24 2.55
CA GLN A 240 7.60 -18.23 3.36
C GLN A 240 6.60 -19.30 2.92
N LEU A 241 6.41 -19.49 1.61
CA LEU A 241 5.54 -20.53 1.07
C LEU A 241 6.04 -21.93 1.45
N GLN A 242 7.35 -22.19 1.32
CA GLN A 242 7.96 -23.46 1.73
C GLN A 242 7.82 -23.71 3.25
N GLN A 243 7.94 -22.66 4.06
CA GLN A 243 7.68 -22.75 5.51
C GLN A 243 6.22 -23.08 5.81
N PHE A 244 5.27 -22.45 5.13
CA PHE A 244 3.84 -22.76 5.28
C PHE A 244 3.48 -24.16 4.77
N GLU A 245 4.08 -24.63 3.68
CA GLU A 245 3.90 -26.02 3.22
C GLU A 245 4.42 -27.03 4.25
N LYS A 246 5.59 -26.77 4.86
CA LYS A 246 6.12 -27.61 5.94
C LYS A 246 5.21 -27.62 7.17
N GLN A 247 4.76 -26.45 7.63
CA GLN A 247 3.80 -26.34 8.74
C GLN A 247 2.47 -27.03 8.43
N LYS A 248 2.00 -26.92 7.19
CA LYS A 248 0.80 -27.63 6.73
C LYS A 248 1.00 -29.14 6.81
N THR A 249 2.13 -29.69 6.34
CA THR A 249 2.39 -31.13 6.45
C THR A 249 2.47 -31.61 7.91
N GLU A 250 3.11 -30.84 8.79
CA GLU A 250 3.17 -31.15 10.23
C GLU A 250 1.76 -31.13 10.88
N LEU A 251 0.88 -30.22 10.46
CA LEU A 251 -0.52 -30.16 10.91
C LEU A 251 -1.39 -31.28 10.30
N GLU A 252 -1.15 -31.68 9.05
CA GLU A 252 -1.83 -32.80 8.41
C GLU A 252 -1.46 -34.14 9.08
N GLU A 253 -0.18 -34.36 9.42
CA GLU A 253 0.28 -35.50 10.21
C GLU A 253 -0.35 -35.50 11.62
N ALA A 254 -0.39 -34.35 12.30
CA ALA A 254 -1.04 -34.22 13.61
C ALA A 254 -2.55 -34.50 13.54
N ASN A 255 -3.26 -34.02 12.51
CA ASN A 255 -4.68 -34.31 12.29
C ASN A 255 -4.93 -35.80 12.02
N VAL A 256 -4.09 -36.47 11.22
CA VAL A 256 -4.18 -37.93 11.01
C VAL A 256 -4.01 -38.68 12.33
N LYS A 257 -3.09 -38.26 13.19
CA LYS A 257 -2.91 -38.85 14.52
C LYS A 257 -4.13 -38.63 15.42
N ILE A 258 -4.65 -37.40 15.49
CA ILE A 258 -5.86 -37.08 16.25
C ILE A 258 -7.06 -37.88 15.75
N GLN A 259 -7.20 -38.07 14.44
CA GLN A 259 -8.27 -38.91 13.88
C GLN A 259 -8.12 -40.37 14.32
N ALA A 260 -6.91 -40.93 14.29
CA ALA A 260 -6.66 -42.28 14.79
C ALA A 260 -6.96 -42.44 16.29
N ASP A 261 -6.66 -41.41 17.10
CA ASP A 261 -7.00 -41.40 18.53
C ASP A 261 -8.52 -41.24 18.76
N ILE A 262 -9.24 -40.47 17.93
CA ILE A 262 -10.70 -40.39 17.91
C ILE A 262 -11.33 -41.75 17.55
N ASP A 263 -10.83 -42.40 16.51
CA ASP A 263 -11.32 -43.71 16.06
C ASP A 263 -11.09 -44.78 17.14
N TYR A 264 -9.90 -44.79 17.76
CA TYR A 264 -9.61 -45.63 18.93
C TYR A 264 -10.57 -45.39 20.10
N MET A 265 -10.84 -44.12 20.44
CA MET A 265 -11.80 -43.76 21.50
C MET A 265 -13.24 -44.14 21.15
N ASN A 266 -13.63 -44.10 19.88
CA ASN A 266 -14.94 -44.56 19.41
C ASN A 266 -15.09 -46.08 19.52
N GLU A 267 -14.04 -46.86 19.22
CA GLU A 267 -14.03 -48.31 19.41
C GLU A 267 -14.07 -48.72 20.89
N HIS A 268 -13.32 -48.00 21.75
CA HIS A 268 -13.11 -48.39 23.14
C HIS A 268 -14.11 -47.77 24.13
N GLY A 269 -14.78 -46.66 23.76
CA GLY A 269 -15.82 -46.01 24.55
C GLY A 269 -16.96 -46.95 24.99
N PRO A 270 -17.58 -47.74 24.09
CA PRO A 270 -18.62 -48.71 24.45
C PRO A 270 -18.15 -49.78 25.45
N LEU A 271 -16.88 -50.19 25.38
CA LEU A 271 -16.29 -51.17 26.31
C LEU A 271 -16.09 -50.54 27.71
N LEU A 272 -15.64 -49.29 27.75
CA LEU A 272 -15.52 -48.50 28.99
C LEU A 272 -16.88 -48.26 29.65
N ASP A 273 -17.92 -47.88 28.89
CA ASP A 273 -19.26 -47.72 29.42
C ASP A 273 -19.86 -49.07 29.89
N SER A 274 -19.60 -50.18 29.19
CA SER A 274 -19.99 -51.51 29.65
C SER A 274 -19.32 -51.88 30.98
N LYS A 275 -18.01 -51.63 31.12
CA LYS A 275 -17.26 -51.88 32.37
C LYS A 275 -17.77 -51.00 33.51
N ARG A 276 -17.98 -49.71 33.26
CA ARG A 276 -18.54 -48.75 34.22
C ARG A 276 -19.94 -49.17 34.69
N ASN A 277 -20.80 -49.63 33.79
CA ASN A 277 -22.13 -50.12 34.14
C ASN A 277 -22.07 -51.36 35.04
N GLN A 278 -21.13 -52.29 34.78
CA GLN A 278 -20.89 -53.45 35.64
C GLN A 278 -20.42 -53.01 37.03
N GLU A 279 -19.40 -52.16 37.14
CA GLU A 279 -18.90 -51.64 38.43
C GLU A 279 -20.01 -50.92 39.23
N LEU A 280 -20.91 -50.21 38.56
CA LEU A 280 -22.05 -49.52 39.18
C LEU A 280 -23.13 -50.51 39.66
N GLN A 281 -23.28 -51.66 38.99
CA GLN A 281 -24.16 -52.77 39.39
C GLN A 281 -23.58 -53.57 40.56
N ASP A 282 -22.27 -53.80 40.58
CA ASP A 282 -21.55 -54.42 41.70
C ASP A 282 -21.61 -53.52 42.94
N LEU A 283 -21.38 -52.21 42.78
CA LEU A 283 -21.49 -51.23 43.85
C LEU A 283 -22.91 -51.17 44.44
N LYS A 284 -23.96 -51.21 43.60
CA LYS A 284 -25.37 -51.33 44.05
C LYS A 284 -25.60 -52.60 44.88
N SER A 285 -24.94 -53.70 44.53
CA SER A 285 -25.05 -54.97 45.26
C SER A 285 -24.34 -54.89 46.62
N CYS A 286 -23.14 -54.31 46.69
CA CYS A 286 -22.45 -53.98 47.94
C CYS A 286 -23.27 -53.05 48.85
N TYR A 287 -23.99 -52.06 48.29
CA TYR A 287 -24.87 -51.19 49.09
C TYR A 287 -26.08 -51.92 49.67
N LYS A 288 -26.64 -52.92 48.97
CA LYS A 288 -27.70 -53.80 49.53
C LYS A 288 -27.17 -54.61 50.71
N GLN A 289 -26.05 -55.31 50.53
CA GLN A 289 -25.41 -56.08 51.61
C GLN A 289 -25.06 -55.19 52.81
N LYS A 290 -24.53 -53.98 52.58
CA LYS A 290 -24.25 -52.99 53.65
C LYS A 290 -25.52 -52.48 54.35
N LYS A 291 -26.69 -52.55 53.71
CA LYS A 291 -27.97 -52.26 54.37
C LYS A 291 -28.38 -53.44 55.26
N GLU A 292 -28.39 -54.65 54.72
CA GLU A 292 -28.72 -55.89 55.44
C GLU A 292 -27.84 -56.08 56.70
N VAL A 293 -26.53 -55.87 56.60
CA VAL A 293 -25.60 -55.95 57.74
C VAL A 293 -25.88 -54.86 58.78
N ARG A 294 -26.26 -53.64 58.38
CA ARG A 294 -26.63 -52.58 59.34
C ARG A 294 -27.98 -52.85 60.02
N ASP A 295 -28.91 -53.46 59.30
CA ASP A 295 -30.20 -53.85 59.85
C ASP A 295 -30.06 -55.01 60.86
N LEU A 296 -29.17 -55.97 60.59
CA LEU A 296 -28.75 -57.00 61.55
C LEU A 296 -28.03 -56.42 62.77
N HIS A 297 -27.05 -55.53 62.57
CA HIS A 297 -26.32 -54.90 63.68
C HIS A 297 -27.25 -54.09 64.60
N ARG A 298 -28.23 -53.37 64.03
CA ARG A 298 -29.25 -52.67 64.82
C ARG A 298 -30.07 -53.64 65.68
N LYS A 299 -30.54 -54.76 65.11
CA LYS A 299 -31.29 -55.78 65.85
C LYS A 299 -30.48 -56.39 67.00
N ILE A 300 -29.19 -56.68 66.78
CA ILE A 300 -28.29 -57.19 67.84
C ILE A 300 -28.10 -56.14 68.95
N ASN A 301 -27.99 -54.85 68.62
CA ASN A 301 -27.89 -53.79 69.63
C ASN A 301 -29.20 -53.62 70.40
N GLU A 302 -30.36 -53.74 69.76
CA GLU A 302 -31.69 -53.74 70.41
C GLU A 302 -31.82 -54.92 71.40
N GLU A 303 -31.43 -56.13 70.99
CA GLU A 303 -31.40 -57.32 71.85
C GLU A 303 -30.41 -57.15 73.03
N LEU A 304 -29.24 -56.55 72.82
CA LEU A 304 -28.26 -56.27 73.87
C LEU A 304 -28.77 -55.24 74.89
N GLU A 305 -29.43 -54.18 74.42
CA GLU A 305 -30.04 -53.13 75.23
C GLU A 305 -31.14 -53.69 76.16
N GLU A 306 -31.94 -54.65 75.67
CA GLU A 306 -32.92 -55.38 76.50
C GLU A 306 -32.25 -56.24 77.57
N VAL A 307 -31.19 -57.00 77.22
CA VAL A 307 -30.42 -57.80 78.18
C VAL A 307 -29.77 -56.93 79.26
N LEU A 308 -29.20 -55.77 78.89
CA LEU A 308 -28.64 -54.82 79.84
C LEU A 308 -29.70 -54.31 80.82
N LYS A 309 -30.90 -53.95 80.35
CA LYS A 309 -32.02 -53.54 81.22
C LYS A 309 -32.47 -54.65 82.17
N VAL A 310 -32.41 -55.92 81.76
CA VAL A 310 -32.70 -57.06 82.66
C VAL A 310 -31.62 -57.17 83.74
N CYS A 311 -30.34 -57.09 83.40
CA CYS A 311 -29.23 -57.11 84.35
C CYS A 311 -29.29 -55.93 85.35
N GLU A 312 -29.58 -54.72 84.87
CA GLU A 312 -29.76 -53.50 85.67
C GLU A 312 -30.83 -53.71 86.75
N ASN A 313 -31.98 -54.27 86.37
CA ASN A 313 -33.09 -54.57 87.27
C ASN A 313 -32.77 -55.66 88.31
N VAL A 314 -31.95 -56.66 87.96
CA VAL A 314 -31.48 -57.68 88.92
C VAL A 314 -30.51 -57.07 89.92
N ARG A 315 -29.58 -56.22 89.47
CA ARG A 315 -28.62 -55.50 90.32
C ARG A 315 -29.33 -54.64 91.37
N LEU A 316 -30.30 -53.81 90.95
CA LEU A 316 -31.08 -52.97 91.86
C LEU A 316 -31.84 -53.79 92.91
N LYS A 317 -32.40 -54.95 92.54
CA LYS A 317 -33.08 -55.86 93.50
C LYS A 317 -32.13 -56.50 94.51
N ALA A 318 -30.86 -56.71 94.18
CA ALA A 318 -29.86 -57.20 95.11
C ALA A 318 -29.46 -56.12 96.13
N GLN A 319 -29.21 -54.90 95.66
CA GLN A 319 -28.80 -53.77 96.51
C GLN A 319 -29.85 -53.42 97.58
N VAL A 320 -31.14 -53.46 97.24
CA VAL A 320 -32.28 -53.25 98.18
C VAL A 320 -32.47 -54.40 99.18
N LYS A 321 -31.79 -55.54 99.03
CA LYS A 321 -31.67 -56.53 100.12
C LYS A 321 -30.53 -56.16 101.07
N GLU A 322 -29.36 -55.87 100.50
CA GLU A 322 -28.14 -55.58 101.26
C GLU A 322 -28.26 -54.35 102.18
N GLU A 323 -29.09 -53.36 101.80
CA GLU A 323 -29.41 -52.22 102.68
C GLU A 323 -30.30 -52.62 103.87
N ARG A 324 -31.33 -53.44 103.65
CA ARG A 324 -32.22 -53.92 104.72
C ARG A 324 -31.51 -54.81 105.73
N ASP A 325 -30.56 -55.61 105.28
CA ASP A 325 -29.77 -56.47 106.17
C ASP A 325 -28.86 -55.62 107.09
N LYS A 326 -28.37 -54.46 106.63
CA LYS A 326 -27.54 -53.53 107.42
C LYS A 326 -28.31 -52.76 108.49
N ASP A 327 -29.56 -52.40 108.22
CA ASP A 327 -30.42 -51.73 109.21
C ASP A 327 -30.76 -52.66 110.39
N ILE A 328 -31.07 -53.94 110.12
CA ILE A 328 -31.31 -54.96 111.15
C ILE A 328 -30.08 -55.13 112.07
N ASP A 329 -28.90 -55.17 111.46
CA ASP A 329 -27.60 -55.28 112.14
C ASP A 329 -27.33 -54.08 113.07
N GLN A 330 -27.91 -52.91 112.79
CA GLN A 330 -27.76 -51.68 113.58
C GLN A 330 -28.78 -51.61 114.73
N ASP A 331 -30.01 -52.07 114.50
CA ASP A 331 -31.04 -52.21 115.53
C ASP A 331 -30.65 -53.25 116.60
N GLU A 332 -30.07 -54.38 116.20
CA GLU A 332 -29.61 -55.43 117.13
C GLU A 332 -28.49 -54.92 118.06
N LYS A 333 -27.51 -54.17 117.52
CA LYS A 333 -26.47 -53.48 118.31
C LYS A 333 -27.06 -52.47 119.29
N SER A 334 -28.16 -51.81 118.92
CA SER A 334 -28.83 -50.80 119.75
C SER A 334 -29.60 -51.47 120.92
N ILE A 335 -30.31 -52.56 120.67
CA ILE A 335 -31.01 -53.35 121.70
C ILE A 335 -30.02 -53.92 122.74
N GLU A 336 -28.85 -54.38 122.28
CA GLU A 336 -27.80 -54.94 123.14
C GLU A 336 -27.06 -53.87 123.98
N ALA A 337 -27.13 -52.59 123.58
CA ALA A 337 -26.71 -51.46 124.42
C ALA A 337 -27.74 -51.16 125.52
N TYR A 338 -29.04 -51.19 125.21
CA TYR A 338 -30.10 -50.93 126.19
C TYR A 338 -30.16 -51.97 127.33
N LYS A 339 -29.86 -53.25 127.07
CA LYS A 339 -29.75 -54.26 128.14
C LYS A 339 -28.67 -53.90 129.16
N LYS A 340 -27.47 -53.52 128.69
CA LYS A 340 -26.31 -53.21 129.53
C LYS A 340 -26.54 -52.00 130.44
N GLU A 341 -27.42 -51.08 130.06
CA GLU A 341 -27.77 -49.92 130.88
C GLU A 341 -28.82 -50.27 131.96
N ILE A 342 -29.73 -51.21 131.69
CA ILE A 342 -30.69 -51.74 132.67
C ILE A 342 -29.96 -52.49 133.80
N ASP A 343 -28.95 -53.28 133.48
CA ASP A 343 -28.16 -54.01 134.49
C ASP A 343 -27.42 -53.06 135.45
N ARG A 344 -26.86 -51.96 134.93
CA ARG A 344 -26.20 -50.90 135.74
C ARG A 344 -27.17 -50.17 136.68
N LEU A 345 -28.41 -49.93 136.24
CA LEU A 345 -29.42 -49.25 137.05
C LEU A 345 -29.88 -50.11 138.23
N ASN A 346 -29.89 -51.45 138.08
CA ASN A 346 -30.20 -52.37 139.18
C ASN A 346 -29.09 -52.40 140.25
N GLU A 347 -27.81 -52.34 139.88
CA GLU A 347 -26.70 -52.21 140.85
C GLU A 347 -26.75 -50.88 141.63
N LEU A 348 -27.05 -49.77 140.93
CA LEU A 348 -27.17 -48.45 141.58
C LEU A 348 -28.27 -48.42 142.66
N PHE A 349 -29.42 -49.04 142.40
CA PHE A 349 -30.57 -49.01 143.31
C PHE A 349 -30.29 -49.72 144.65
N GLY A 350 -29.53 -50.82 144.62
CA GLY A 350 -29.06 -51.51 145.83
C GLY A 350 -28.07 -50.66 146.64
N HIS A 351 -27.17 -49.94 145.96
CA HIS A 351 -26.11 -49.16 146.59
C HIS A 351 -26.63 -47.91 147.32
N TYR A 352 -27.63 -47.22 146.77
CA TYR A 352 -28.20 -46.02 147.40
C TYR A 352 -29.06 -46.33 148.63
N SER A 353 -29.71 -47.48 148.69
CA SER A 353 -30.49 -47.88 149.88
C SER A 353 -29.61 -48.15 151.11
N SER A 354 -28.35 -48.54 150.91
CA SER A 354 -27.39 -48.79 152.01
C SER A 354 -26.59 -47.55 152.41
N SER A 355 -26.28 -46.66 151.45
CA SER A 355 -25.38 -45.51 151.68
C SER A 355 -26.01 -44.32 152.42
N VAL A 356 -27.33 -44.31 152.67
CA VAL A 356 -28.04 -43.20 153.32
C VAL A 356 -27.98 -43.26 154.86
N ILE A 357 -27.68 -44.42 155.46
CA ILE A 357 -27.66 -44.59 156.92
C ILE A 357 -26.29 -44.23 157.53
N SER A 358 -25.20 -44.26 156.75
CA SER A 358 -23.82 -44.16 157.27
C SER A 358 -23.11 -42.82 157.10
N VAL A 359 -23.72 -41.81 156.44
CA VAL A 359 -23.06 -40.53 156.08
C VAL A 359 -23.51 -39.36 156.99
N ASN A 360 -24.27 -39.64 158.06
CA ASN A 360 -24.77 -38.62 159.00
C ASN A 360 -23.85 -38.39 160.23
N ILE A 361 -22.60 -38.86 160.17
CA ILE A 361 -21.53 -38.70 161.17
C ILE A 361 -20.22 -38.49 160.40
N ASP A 362 -19.41 -37.49 160.78
CA ASP A 362 -18.12 -37.09 160.19
C ASP A 362 -18.22 -36.57 158.72
N ILE A 363 -18.26 -35.27 158.41
CA ILE A 363 -17.71 -34.05 159.04
C ILE A 363 -16.17 -34.05 159.15
N GLU A 364 -15.58 -32.91 158.75
CA GLU A 364 -14.19 -32.47 159.04
C GLU A 364 -13.00 -33.33 158.58
N LYS A 365 -12.50 -33.03 157.37
CA LYS A 365 -11.25 -32.25 157.23
C LYS A 365 -11.02 -31.68 155.83
N LYS A 366 -10.62 -30.41 155.79
CA LYS A 366 -9.98 -29.72 154.66
C LYS A 366 -8.45 -29.70 154.88
N GLU A 367 -7.75 -28.91 154.06
CA GLU A 367 -6.30 -28.58 154.08
C GLU A 367 -5.42 -29.66 153.40
N ASP A 368 -4.45 -29.33 152.53
CA ASP A 368 -4.12 -28.08 151.83
C ASP A 368 -3.23 -28.40 150.61
N GLU A 369 -3.28 -27.56 149.56
CA GLU A 369 -2.09 -27.02 148.86
C GLU A 369 -2.52 -26.16 147.64
N VAL A 370 -2.90 -24.92 147.94
CA VAL A 370 -2.75 -23.80 147.01
C VAL A 370 -1.32 -23.28 147.16
N THR A 371 -0.51 -23.31 146.09
CA THR A 371 0.47 -22.25 145.72
C THR A 371 1.22 -22.62 144.44
N GLU A 372 1.30 -21.67 143.48
CA GLU A 372 2.52 -21.19 142.79
C GLU A 372 2.18 -20.54 141.42
N ILE A 373 3.00 -19.57 140.99
CA ILE A 373 3.00 -18.90 139.66
C ILE A 373 1.86 -17.88 139.35
N ILE A 374 1.94 -16.72 140.01
CA ILE A 374 1.68 -15.41 139.38
C ILE A 374 3.01 -14.64 139.33
N ARG A 375 3.82 -14.74 138.26
CA ARG A 375 5.07 -13.93 138.14
C ARG A 375 5.76 -13.75 136.76
N GLU A 376 5.06 -13.81 135.63
CA GLU A 376 5.71 -13.56 134.32
C GLU A 376 5.14 -12.37 133.51
N THR A 377 5.82 -11.22 133.61
CA THR A 377 5.61 -10.03 132.77
C THR A 377 6.94 -9.58 132.13
N LYS A 378 7.39 -10.29 131.09
CA LYS A 378 8.67 -9.96 130.40
C LYS A 378 8.86 -10.39 128.93
N SER A 379 7.80 -10.70 128.17
CA SER A 379 7.92 -11.14 126.76
C SER A 379 7.58 -10.08 125.70
N SER A 380 6.76 -9.06 126.01
CA SER A 380 6.03 -8.27 124.99
C SER A 380 6.85 -7.22 124.20
N THR A 381 8.11 -6.97 124.54
CA THR A 381 8.88 -5.83 123.96
C THR A 381 9.59 -6.16 122.65
N ASN A 382 9.87 -7.44 122.36
CA ASN A 382 10.68 -7.82 121.19
C ASN A 382 9.90 -7.93 119.87
N GLU A 383 8.59 -8.22 119.94
CA GLU A 383 7.76 -8.41 118.74
C GLU A 383 7.52 -7.10 117.98
N LEU A 384 7.37 -5.98 118.71
CA LEU A 384 6.99 -4.68 118.15
C LEU A 384 8.08 -4.07 117.24
N ASN A 385 9.36 -4.27 117.58
CA ASN A 385 10.49 -3.86 116.74
C ASN A 385 10.61 -4.69 115.45
N SER A 386 10.15 -5.95 115.45
CA SER A 386 10.21 -6.83 114.27
C SER A 386 9.21 -6.40 113.17
N LEU A 387 8.05 -5.87 113.58
CA LEU A 387 7.01 -5.41 112.67
C LEU A 387 7.35 -4.05 112.02
N SER A 388 7.94 -3.14 112.80
CA SER A 388 8.40 -1.83 112.29
C SER A 388 9.39 -1.98 111.14
N LYS A 389 10.35 -2.92 111.25
CA LYS A 389 11.36 -3.16 110.21
C LYS A 389 10.77 -3.72 108.91
N LYS A 390 9.77 -4.61 109.01
CA LYS A 390 9.02 -5.14 107.84
C LYS A 390 8.22 -4.05 107.10
N LEU A 391 7.67 -3.08 107.84
CA LEU A 391 6.90 -1.99 107.25
C LEU A 391 7.78 -1.09 106.35
N GLU A 392 9.00 -0.78 106.79
CA GLU A 392 9.92 0.07 106.01
C GLU A 392 10.50 -0.67 104.78
N ASP A 393 10.76 -1.98 104.88
CA ASP A 393 11.14 -2.78 103.71
C ASP A 393 10.01 -2.84 102.66
N LEU A 394 8.74 -2.98 103.07
CA LEU A 394 7.59 -2.91 102.18
C LEU A 394 7.45 -1.54 101.50
N ARG A 395 7.70 -0.45 102.23
CA ARG A 395 7.70 0.92 101.69
C ARG A 395 8.73 1.10 100.58
N ARG A 396 9.96 0.62 100.81
CA ARG A 396 11.05 0.67 99.80
C ARG A 396 10.69 -0.10 98.53
N VAL A 397 10.03 -1.24 98.63
CA VAL A 397 9.56 -2.03 97.47
C VAL A 397 8.47 -1.29 96.70
N HIS A 398 7.50 -0.69 97.39
CA HIS A 398 6.43 0.10 96.77
C HIS A 398 6.97 1.28 95.93
N ASP A 399 7.94 2.02 96.47
CA ASP A 399 8.54 3.16 95.76
C ASP A 399 9.38 2.71 94.56
N GLN A 400 10.04 1.55 94.65
CA GLN A 400 10.76 0.94 93.54
C GLN A 400 9.81 0.49 92.40
N LEU A 401 8.66 -0.10 92.74
CA LEU A 401 7.61 -0.43 91.77
C LEU A 401 7.02 0.83 91.11
N THR A 402 6.80 1.90 91.88
CA THR A 402 6.28 3.18 91.38
C THR A 402 7.24 3.83 90.39
N ARG A 403 8.56 3.80 90.65
CA ARG A 403 9.58 4.29 89.70
C ARG A 403 9.64 3.43 88.43
N ARG A 404 9.55 2.10 88.57
CA ARG A 404 9.46 1.20 87.40
C ARG A 404 8.23 1.49 86.56
N LYS A 405 7.05 1.69 87.16
CA LYS A 405 5.81 2.05 86.43
C LYS A 405 6.01 3.30 85.55
N LYS A 406 6.52 4.39 86.13
CA LYS A 406 6.83 5.63 85.38
C LYS A 406 7.86 5.43 84.26
N SER A 407 8.85 4.56 84.47
CA SER A 407 9.83 4.23 83.41
C SER A 407 9.18 3.53 82.22
N HIS A 408 8.25 2.60 82.45
CA HIS A 408 7.53 1.90 81.37
C HIS A 408 6.51 2.82 80.69
N GLU A 409 5.84 3.71 81.45
CA GLU A 409 4.93 4.72 80.90
C GLU A 409 5.66 5.69 79.94
N ASN A 410 6.86 6.14 80.31
CA ASN A 410 7.69 6.99 79.44
C ASN A 410 8.15 6.25 78.17
N GLN A 411 8.63 5.00 78.31
CA GLN A 411 9.03 4.17 77.16
C GLN A 411 7.86 3.91 76.20
N TYR A 412 6.66 3.67 76.74
CA TYR A 412 5.44 3.54 75.94
C TYR A 412 5.11 4.82 75.18
N LEU A 413 5.20 5.99 75.84
CA LEU A 413 4.92 7.28 75.20
C LEU A 413 5.93 7.60 74.09
N GLU A 414 7.21 7.26 74.27
CA GLU A 414 8.26 7.42 73.26
C GLU A 414 8.06 6.47 72.06
N ALA A 415 7.70 5.21 72.31
CA ALA A 415 7.34 4.23 71.27
C ALA A 415 6.08 4.66 70.47
N VAL A 416 5.08 5.25 71.13
CA VAL A 416 3.89 5.81 70.47
C VAL A 416 4.24 7.06 69.65
N SER A 417 5.09 7.95 70.17
CA SER A 417 5.54 9.15 69.45
C SER A 417 6.32 8.81 68.18
N SER A 418 7.29 7.88 68.28
CA SER A 418 8.05 7.36 67.15
C SER A 418 7.18 6.63 66.11
N PHE A 419 6.19 5.84 66.55
CA PHE A 419 5.20 5.24 65.65
C PHE A 419 4.42 6.31 64.86
N TYR A 420 3.93 7.37 65.51
CA TYR A 420 3.20 8.44 64.80
C TYR A 420 4.11 9.28 63.89
N ALA A 421 5.41 9.40 64.18
CA ALA A 421 6.38 10.00 63.28
C ALA A 421 6.60 9.11 62.02
N ALA A 422 6.84 7.82 62.22
CA ALA A 422 6.99 6.84 61.13
C ALA A 422 5.73 6.74 60.26
N LYS A 423 4.54 6.80 60.89
CA LYS A 423 3.27 6.84 60.15
C LYS A 423 3.19 8.05 59.23
N LYS A 424 3.57 9.24 59.67
CA LYS A 424 3.55 10.45 58.82
C LYS A 424 4.47 10.32 57.61
N THR A 425 5.63 9.69 57.74
CA THR A 425 6.50 9.40 56.59
C THR A 425 5.85 8.42 55.63
N TRP A 426 5.24 7.33 56.12
CA TRP A 426 4.49 6.40 55.26
C TRP A 426 3.26 7.02 54.59
N ASP A 427 2.53 7.90 55.28
CA ASP A 427 1.39 8.64 54.72
C ASP A 427 1.84 9.58 53.57
N ILE A 428 3.06 10.14 53.63
CA ILE A 428 3.68 10.93 52.54
C ILE A 428 4.12 10.01 51.39
N GLU A 429 4.87 8.95 51.68
CA GLU A 429 5.32 7.98 50.66
C GLU A 429 4.14 7.35 49.89
N LEU A 430 3.03 7.05 50.58
CA LEU A 430 1.78 6.59 49.96
C LEU A 430 1.14 7.65 49.07
N SER A 431 1.24 8.94 49.43
CA SER A 431 0.73 10.05 48.61
C SER A 431 1.57 10.24 47.34
N ASP A 432 2.89 10.09 47.43
CA ASP A 432 3.79 10.19 46.29
C ASP A 432 3.60 8.99 45.34
N VAL A 433 3.53 7.77 45.86
CA VAL A 433 3.23 6.56 45.07
C VAL A 433 1.84 6.62 44.41
N ALA A 434 0.83 7.17 45.08
CA ALA A 434 -0.49 7.37 44.49
C ALA A 434 -0.46 8.39 43.32
N LYS A 435 0.39 9.41 43.41
CA LYS A 435 0.60 10.37 42.33
C LYS A 435 1.35 9.74 41.15
N ASP A 436 2.46 9.05 41.40
CA ASP A 436 3.21 8.34 40.36
C ASP A 436 2.33 7.31 39.62
N TYR A 437 1.48 6.59 40.36
CA TYR A 437 0.48 5.70 39.76
C TYR A 437 -0.52 6.45 38.87
N SER A 438 -0.96 7.66 39.26
CA SER A 438 -1.87 8.46 38.43
C SER A 438 -1.20 8.99 37.15
N ASP A 439 0.08 9.39 37.22
CA ASP A 439 0.86 9.87 36.06
C ASP A 439 1.21 8.70 35.10
N ILE A 440 1.55 7.52 35.63
CA ILE A 440 1.74 6.29 34.85
C ILE A 440 0.41 5.84 34.22
N SER A 441 -0.69 5.86 34.97
CA SER A 441 -2.02 5.53 34.44
C SER A 441 -2.37 6.46 33.28
N PHE A 442 -2.23 7.78 33.44
CA PHE A 442 -2.46 8.78 32.39
C PHE A 442 -1.62 8.52 31.13
N THR A 443 -0.33 8.25 31.26
CA THR A 443 0.53 7.95 30.10
C THR A 443 0.15 6.63 29.42
N CYS A 444 -0.29 5.61 30.18
CA CYS A 444 -0.87 4.39 29.61
C CYS A 444 -2.20 4.64 28.88
N THR A 445 -3.07 5.54 29.35
CA THR A 445 -4.32 5.88 28.64
C THR A 445 -4.00 6.51 27.28
N GLN A 446 -3.07 7.47 27.25
CA GLN A 446 -2.66 8.16 26.04
C GLN A 446 -2.06 7.20 25.01
N LEU A 447 -1.14 6.32 25.44
CA LEU A 447 -0.54 5.31 24.56
C LEU A 447 -1.56 4.30 24.03
N MET A 448 -2.59 3.94 24.80
CA MET A 448 -3.68 3.09 24.30
C MET A 448 -4.53 3.80 23.25
N GLU A 449 -4.81 5.10 23.42
CA GLU A 449 -5.58 5.86 22.42
C GLU A 449 -4.77 6.11 21.14
N GLU A 450 -3.46 6.37 21.25
CA GLU A 450 -2.55 6.43 20.11
C GLU A 450 -2.47 5.08 19.36
N ASN A 451 -2.41 3.95 20.09
CA ASN A 451 -2.47 2.61 19.50
C ASN A 451 -3.80 2.33 18.78
N LYS A 452 -4.96 2.66 19.38
CA LYS A 452 -6.28 2.53 18.71
C LYS A 452 -6.33 3.36 17.43
N LYS A 453 -5.80 4.58 17.45
CA LYS A 453 -5.73 5.45 16.26
C LYS A 453 -4.86 4.81 15.16
N LEU A 454 -3.68 4.30 15.52
CA LEU A 454 -2.81 3.60 14.58
C LEU A 454 -3.48 2.34 14.02
N GLU A 455 -4.23 1.59 14.83
CA GLU A 455 -5.01 0.42 14.37
C GLU A 455 -6.10 0.82 13.36
N ILE A 456 -6.84 1.92 13.61
CA ILE A 456 -7.81 2.48 12.67
C ILE A 456 -7.12 2.92 11.36
N ASP A 457 -5.97 3.58 11.44
CA ASP A 457 -5.19 4.00 10.27
C ASP A 457 -4.67 2.79 9.47
N ILE A 458 -4.18 1.73 10.14
CA ILE A 458 -3.75 0.47 9.52
C ILE A 458 -4.93 -0.22 8.83
N ASN A 459 -6.09 -0.30 9.46
CA ASN A 459 -7.29 -0.87 8.85
C ASN A 459 -7.73 -0.07 7.62
N THR A 460 -7.77 1.25 7.72
CA THR A 460 -8.09 2.17 6.62
C THR A 460 -7.12 2.04 5.44
N MET A 461 -5.82 1.86 5.71
CA MET A 461 -4.82 1.60 4.66
C MET A 461 -4.99 0.20 4.05
N THR A 462 -5.30 -0.81 4.86
CA THR A 462 -5.56 -2.19 4.40
C THR A 462 -6.77 -2.26 3.47
N GLU A 463 -7.85 -1.53 3.78
CA GLU A 463 -9.01 -1.39 2.88
C GLU A 463 -8.62 -0.75 1.54
N LYS A 464 -7.85 0.34 1.54
CA LYS A 464 -7.35 1.00 0.32
C LYS A 464 -6.44 0.08 -0.51
N ILE A 465 -5.58 -0.70 0.15
CA ILE A 465 -4.72 -1.70 -0.50
C ILE A 465 -5.59 -2.78 -1.16
N ASN A 466 -6.60 -3.31 -0.47
CA ASN A 466 -7.52 -4.29 -1.02
C ASN A 466 -8.32 -3.75 -2.21
N GLU A 467 -8.78 -2.50 -2.16
CA GLU A 467 -9.45 -1.84 -3.28
C GLU A 467 -8.50 -1.65 -4.49
N SER A 468 -7.23 -1.30 -4.23
CA SER A 468 -6.19 -1.20 -5.26
C SER A 468 -5.87 -2.56 -5.90
N ILE A 469 -5.78 -3.64 -5.11
CA ILE A 469 -5.61 -5.02 -5.61
C ILE A 469 -6.81 -5.42 -6.48
N LYS A 470 -8.04 -5.09 -6.07
CA LYS A 470 -9.24 -5.34 -6.87
C LYS A 470 -9.18 -4.60 -8.21
N LYS A 471 -8.89 -3.29 -8.20
CA LYS A 471 -8.71 -2.47 -9.42
C LYS A 471 -7.60 -3.01 -10.33
N LYS A 472 -6.48 -3.48 -9.76
CA LYS A 472 -5.42 -4.17 -10.51
C LYS A 472 -5.95 -5.42 -11.23
N SER A 473 -6.75 -6.26 -10.58
CA SER A 473 -7.33 -7.46 -11.19
C SER A 473 -8.32 -7.14 -12.34
N GLU A 474 -9.06 -6.04 -12.22
CA GLU A 474 -9.94 -5.51 -13.27
C GLU A 474 -9.11 -5.00 -14.46
N HIS A 475 -8.03 -4.25 -14.20
CA HIS A 475 -7.09 -3.79 -15.24
C HIS A 475 -6.36 -4.95 -15.93
N GLU A 476 -5.90 -5.97 -15.20
CA GLU A 476 -5.30 -7.17 -15.82
C GLU A 476 -6.29 -7.91 -16.73
N SER A 477 -7.57 -7.97 -16.34
CA SER A 477 -8.64 -8.56 -17.15
C SER A 477 -8.91 -7.73 -18.42
N ALA A 478 -8.89 -6.40 -18.32
CA ALA A 478 -8.96 -5.51 -19.47
C ALA A 478 -7.75 -5.64 -20.40
N ILE A 479 -6.52 -5.73 -19.86
CA ILE A 479 -5.28 -5.94 -20.62
C ILE A 479 -5.31 -7.29 -21.36
N LYS A 480 -5.79 -8.37 -20.72
CA LYS A 480 -5.99 -9.68 -21.37
C LYS A 480 -6.96 -9.57 -22.55
N SER A 481 -8.07 -8.84 -22.39
CA SER A 481 -9.04 -8.58 -23.46
C SER A 481 -8.43 -7.77 -24.62
N LEU A 482 -7.75 -6.66 -24.32
CA LEU A 482 -7.07 -5.82 -25.31
C LEU A 482 -5.96 -6.57 -26.06
N THR A 483 -5.22 -7.45 -25.37
CA THR A 483 -4.19 -8.30 -25.99
C THR A 483 -4.79 -9.29 -26.99
N LYS A 484 -5.96 -9.88 -26.67
CA LYS A 484 -6.71 -10.73 -27.60
C LYS A 484 -7.20 -9.95 -28.83
N MET A 485 -7.69 -8.73 -28.64
CA MET A 485 -8.09 -7.84 -29.74
C MET A 485 -6.88 -7.43 -30.61
N LYS A 486 -5.73 -7.12 -30.00
CA LYS A 486 -4.48 -6.84 -30.73
C LYS A 486 -4.06 -8.03 -31.61
N LEU A 487 -4.08 -9.25 -31.08
CA LEU A 487 -3.75 -10.46 -31.84
C LEU A 487 -4.71 -10.69 -33.03
N GLN A 488 -6.00 -10.37 -32.86
CA GLN A 488 -6.97 -10.39 -33.97
C GLN A 488 -6.64 -9.31 -35.01
N ASN A 489 -6.36 -8.08 -34.60
CA ASN A 489 -5.95 -6.99 -35.49
C ASN A 489 -4.65 -7.32 -36.26
N ASP A 490 -3.65 -7.92 -35.60
CA ASP A 490 -2.42 -8.38 -36.25
C ASP A 490 -2.69 -9.47 -37.30
N LYS A 491 -3.68 -10.35 -37.06
CA LYS A 491 -4.15 -11.34 -38.04
C LYS A 491 -4.87 -10.67 -39.22
N HIS A 492 -5.71 -9.67 -38.98
CA HIS A 492 -6.35 -8.88 -40.03
C HIS A 492 -5.31 -8.12 -40.87
N LEU A 493 -4.33 -7.47 -40.23
CA LEU A 493 -3.24 -6.76 -40.88
C LEU A 493 -2.39 -7.69 -41.76
N LYS A 494 -2.03 -8.88 -41.26
CA LYS A 494 -1.33 -9.92 -42.07
C LYS A 494 -2.15 -10.36 -43.28
N ASN A 495 -3.48 -10.45 -43.17
CA ASN A 495 -4.35 -10.77 -44.30
C ASN A 495 -4.42 -9.61 -45.31
N ILE A 496 -4.51 -8.36 -44.86
CA ILE A 496 -4.47 -7.17 -45.71
C ILE A 496 -3.14 -7.11 -46.48
N TYR A 497 -2.00 -7.33 -45.81
CA TYR A 497 -0.71 -7.39 -46.50
C TYR A 497 -0.65 -8.49 -47.58
N LYS A 498 -1.15 -9.70 -47.30
CA LYS A 498 -1.24 -10.77 -48.32
C LYS A 498 -2.08 -10.36 -49.52
N GLU A 499 -3.18 -9.64 -49.31
CA GLU A 499 -4.04 -9.18 -50.40
C GLU A 499 -3.41 -8.03 -51.18
N VAL A 500 -2.73 -7.09 -50.52
CA VAL A 500 -1.92 -6.05 -51.18
C VAL A 500 -0.81 -6.67 -52.05
N TYR A 501 -0.12 -7.72 -51.57
CA TYR A 501 0.85 -8.45 -52.38
C TYR A 501 0.20 -9.12 -53.61
N ARG A 502 -0.98 -9.73 -53.47
CA ARG A 502 -1.74 -10.32 -54.59
C ARG A 502 -2.16 -9.25 -55.61
N ILE A 503 -2.68 -8.12 -55.15
CA ILE A 503 -3.05 -6.98 -56.00
C ILE A 503 -1.81 -6.44 -56.72
N GLY A 504 -0.67 -6.35 -56.04
CA GLY A 504 0.62 -5.97 -56.63
C GLY A 504 1.07 -6.93 -57.75
N THR A 505 1.01 -8.24 -57.54
CA THR A 505 1.36 -9.22 -58.59
C THR A 505 0.39 -9.18 -59.78
N LEU A 506 -0.92 -9.02 -59.52
CA LEU A 506 -1.93 -8.81 -60.56
C LEU A 506 -1.70 -7.51 -61.34
N PHE A 507 -1.33 -6.42 -60.66
CA PHE A 507 -1.00 -5.14 -61.29
C PHE A 507 0.23 -5.27 -62.20
N HIS A 508 1.31 -5.90 -61.74
CA HIS A 508 2.50 -6.12 -62.57
C HIS A 508 2.23 -7.05 -63.77
N LEU A 509 1.39 -8.08 -63.59
CA LEU A 509 0.96 -8.94 -64.69
C LEU A 509 0.08 -8.18 -65.70
N SER A 510 -0.85 -7.36 -65.22
CA SER A 510 -1.69 -6.51 -66.06
C SER A 510 -0.84 -5.49 -66.83
N LYS A 511 0.11 -4.84 -66.16
CA LYS A 511 1.03 -3.89 -66.79
C LYS A 511 1.82 -4.56 -67.90
N ARG A 512 2.45 -5.72 -67.66
CA ARG A 512 3.17 -6.47 -68.71
C ARG A 512 2.28 -6.77 -69.91
N LYS A 513 1.03 -7.20 -69.69
CA LYS A 513 0.07 -7.43 -70.80
C LYS A 513 -0.27 -6.15 -71.57
N THR A 514 -0.39 -5.01 -70.89
CA THR A 514 -0.58 -3.71 -71.54
C THR A 514 0.64 -3.32 -72.36
N ASP A 515 1.85 -3.43 -71.80
CA ASP A 515 3.12 -3.16 -72.48
C ASP A 515 3.26 -4.05 -73.75
N GLU A 516 2.97 -5.36 -73.64
CA GLU A 516 2.94 -6.30 -74.79
C GLU A 516 1.91 -5.93 -75.87
N MET A 517 0.78 -5.31 -75.48
CA MET A 517 -0.23 -4.83 -76.44
C MET A 517 0.18 -3.52 -77.09
N GLU A 518 0.90 -2.65 -76.37
CA GLU A 518 1.48 -1.42 -76.92
C GLU A 518 2.58 -1.74 -77.95
N ASP A 519 3.44 -2.73 -77.67
CA ASP A 519 4.43 -3.25 -78.64
C ASP A 519 3.76 -3.81 -79.91
N LYS A 520 2.67 -4.59 -79.76
CA LYS A 520 1.89 -5.09 -80.91
C LYS A 520 1.27 -3.94 -81.71
N ILE A 521 0.77 -2.89 -81.05
CA ILE A 521 0.26 -1.69 -81.70
C ILE A 521 1.38 -0.94 -82.44
N ALA A 522 2.58 -0.81 -81.85
CA ALA A 522 3.74 -0.18 -82.47
C ALA A 522 4.23 -0.95 -83.71
N GLU A 523 4.27 -2.29 -83.64
CA GLU A 523 4.59 -3.17 -84.76
C GLU A 523 3.58 -3.02 -85.91
N VAL A 524 2.28 -3.02 -85.59
CA VAL A 524 1.20 -2.80 -86.57
C VAL A 524 1.32 -1.41 -87.21
N ARG A 525 1.56 -0.35 -86.42
CA ARG A 525 1.83 1.01 -86.92
C ARG A 525 3.03 1.04 -87.88
N ARG A 526 4.13 0.35 -87.56
CA ARG A 526 5.31 0.26 -88.44
C ARG A 526 5.00 -0.45 -89.76
N LYS A 527 4.24 -1.55 -89.72
CA LYS A 527 3.77 -2.28 -90.91
C LYS A 527 2.84 -1.44 -91.80
N PHE A 528 1.91 -0.69 -91.21
CA PHE A 528 1.06 0.23 -91.96
C PHE A 528 1.87 1.35 -92.63
N LYS A 529 2.82 1.97 -91.92
CA LYS A 529 3.72 2.98 -92.50
C LYS A 529 4.54 2.43 -93.68
N GLY A 530 5.10 1.23 -93.55
CA GLY A 530 5.82 0.58 -94.65
C GLY A 530 4.93 0.30 -95.88
N ARG A 531 3.68 -0.10 -95.68
CA ARG A 531 2.69 -0.26 -96.76
C ARG A 531 2.33 1.07 -97.41
N GLU A 532 2.15 2.13 -96.63
CA GLU A 532 1.89 3.49 -97.11
C GLU A 532 3.04 4.00 -97.98
N GLU A 533 4.30 3.81 -97.55
CA GLU A 533 5.49 4.17 -98.31
C GLU A 533 5.63 3.34 -99.61
N PHE A 534 5.30 2.04 -99.56
CA PHE A 534 5.26 1.19 -100.75
C PHE A 534 4.19 1.66 -101.75
N LEU A 535 2.96 1.95 -101.29
CA LEU A 535 1.89 2.48 -102.13
C LEU A 535 2.27 3.83 -102.73
N LYS A 536 2.89 4.74 -101.95
CA LYS A 536 3.43 6.00 -102.45
C LYS A 536 4.47 5.79 -103.56
N LYS A 537 5.38 4.81 -103.44
CA LYS A 537 6.33 4.44 -104.51
C LYS A 537 5.63 3.87 -105.74
N LEU A 538 4.68 2.96 -105.55
CA LEU A 538 3.95 2.31 -106.65
C LEU A 538 3.07 3.31 -107.42
N THR A 539 2.37 4.21 -106.71
CA THR A 539 1.62 5.31 -107.32
C THR A 539 2.54 6.26 -108.08
N ARG A 540 3.68 6.66 -107.53
CA ARG A 540 4.68 7.47 -108.26
C ARG A 540 5.15 6.77 -109.54
N GLY A 541 5.51 5.48 -109.47
CA GLY A 541 5.93 4.69 -110.63
C GLY A 541 4.82 4.53 -111.68
N LYS A 542 3.57 4.32 -111.25
CA LYS A 542 2.40 4.26 -112.14
C LYS A 542 2.08 5.60 -112.79
N VAL A 543 2.25 6.73 -112.08
CA VAL A 543 2.11 8.07 -112.64
C VAL A 543 3.22 8.33 -113.68
N SER A 544 4.48 8.03 -113.38
CA SER A 544 5.59 8.17 -114.35
C SER A 544 5.40 7.29 -115.59
N ALA A 545 4.99 6.03 -115.41
CA ALA A 545 4.66 5.14 -116.54
C ALA A 545 3.42 5.63 -117.31
N GLY A 546 2.44 6.22 -116.61
CA GLY A 546 1.26 6.86 -117.19
C GLY A 546 1.61 8.05 -118.07
N MET A 547 2.56 8.90 -117.66
CA MET A 547 3.06 10.00 -118.48
C MET A 547 3.72 9.50 -119.77
N VAL A 548 4.60 8.49 -119.69
CA VAL A 548 5.23 7.87 -120.88
C VAL A 548 4.19 7.17 -121.77
N LEU A 549 3.18 6.54 -121.18
CA LEU A 549 2.06 5.97 -121.93
C LEU A 549 1.18 7.06 -122.57
N GLN A 550 1.05 8.22 -121.95
CA GLN A 550 0.30 9.35 -122.50
C GLN A 550 1.03 9.98 -123.70
N GLU A 551 2.35 10.18 -123.62
CA GLU A 551 3.17 10.56 -124.78
C GLU A 551 3.04 9.54 -125.93
N LYS A 552 3.16 8.24 -125.61
CA LYS A 552 2.97 7.17 -126.60
C LYS A 552 1.55 7.09 -127.15
N LEU A 553 0.53 7.38 -126.34
CA LEU A 553 -0.86 7.41 -126.79
C LEU A 553 -1.13 8.61 -127.69
N TYR A 554 -0.50 9.77 -127.47
CA TYR A 554 -0.58 10.88 -128.42
C TYR A 554 0.05 10.49 -129.77
N ALA A 555 1.26 9.92 -129.77
CA ALA A 555 1.90 9.42 -131.00
C ALA A 555 1.11 8.29 -131.69
N MET A 556 0.55 7.34 -130.92
CA MET A 556 -0.29 6.27 -131.45
C MET A 556 -1.67 6.78 -131.91
N HIS A 557 -2.20 7.86 -131.34
CA HIS A 557 -3.46 8.46 -131.79
C HIS A 557 -3.29 9.10 -133.18
N GLU A 558 -2.15 9.73 -133.44
CA GLU A 558 -1.79 10.20 -134.80
C GLU A 558 -1.74 9.03 -135.80
N VAL A 559 -1.16 7.89 -135.43
CA VAL A 559 -1.10 6.69 -136.29
C VAL A 559 -2.46 5.98 -136.43
N GLN A 560 -3.25 5.87 -135.36
CA GLN A 560 -4.56 5.20 -135.40
C GLN A 560 -5.59 6.04 -136.17
N ALA A 561 -5.46 7.36 -136.18
CA ALA A 561 -6.26 8.24 -137.04
C ALA A 561 -6.01 7.97 -138.55
N LEU A 562 -4.80 7.52 -138.91
CA LEU A 562 -4.49 6.98 -140.23
C LEU A 562 -5.13 5.59 -140.45
N GLU A 563 -4.91 4.61 -139.56
CA GLU A 563 -5.40 3.24 -139.75
C GLU A 563 -6.93 3.06 -139.69
N ARG A 564 -7.66 3.88 -138.92
CA ARG A 564 -9.13 3.76 -138.84
C ARG A 564 -9.84 4.02 -140.17
N LYS A 565 -9.21 4.77 -141.10
CA LYS A 565 -9.68 4.91 -142.50
C LYS A 565 -9.57 3.61 -143.30
N GLU A 566 -8.78 2.65 -142.84
CA GLU A 566 -8.48 1.39 -143.52
C GLU A 566 -9.43 0.25 -143.13
N LEU A 567 -9.65 0.06 -141.81
CA LEU A 567 -10.29 -1.16 -141.28
C LEU A 567 -11.81 -1.22 -141.40
N MET A 568 -12.51 -0.09 -141.54
CA MET A 568 -13.96 -0.10 -141.83
C MET A 568 -14.30 -0.90 -143.11
N LYS A 569 -13.33 -1.06 -144.02
CA LYS A 569 -13.46 -1.83 -145.27
C LYS A 569 -13.63 -3.35 -145.07
N LYS A 570 -13.39 -3.93 -143.87
CA LYS A 570 -13.26 -5.41 -143.68
C LYS A 570 -14.34 -6.13 -142.86
N ARG A 571 -15.11 -5.47 -141.98
CA ARG A 571 -15.90 -6.16 -140.91
C ARG A 571 -17.06 -7.04 -141.40
N ALA A 572 -17.48 -6.97 -142.65
CA ALA A 572 -18.77 -7.47 -143.12
C ALA A 572 -18.93 -9.00 -143.31
N ILE A 573 -18.02 -9.85 -142.79
CA ILE A 573 -17.79 -11.20 -143.35
C ILE A 573 -18.16 -12.41 -142.44
N CYS A 574 -18.03 -12.34 -141.10
CA CYS A 574 -17.81 -13.57 -140.30
C CYS A 574 -18.99 -14.16 -139.47
N THR A 575 -20.25 -13.73 -139.62
CA THR A 575 -21.31 -13.97 -138.59
C THR A 575 -22.05 -15.33 -138.68
N ILE A 576 -21.47 -16.42 -139.21
CA ILE A 576 -22.26 -17.54 -139.77
C ILE A 576 -22.09 -18.95 -139.11
N SER A 577 -21.07 -19.22 -138.28
CA SER A 577 -20.54 -20.61 -138.15
C SER A 577 -20.58 -21.32 -136.76
N LEU A 578 -21.62 -21.20 -135.93
CA LEU A 578 -21.48 -21.48 -134.46
C LEU A 578 -22.64 -22.22 -133.74
N ALA A 579 -23.11 -23.40 -134.19
CA ALA A 579 -24.40 -23.98 -133.74
C ALA A 579 -24.48 -25.50 -133.40
N GLU A 580 -23.40 -26.29 -133.37
CA GLU A 580 -23.50 -27.74 -133.69
C GLU A 580 -23.38 -28.88 -132.62
N LEU A 581 -22.95 -28.72 -131.34
CA LEU A 581 -22.62 -29.89 -130.45
C LEU A 581 -22.89 -29.71 -128.92
N GLU A 582 -23.28 -30.78 -128.19
CA GLU A 582 -23.24 -30.82 -126.70
C GLU A 582 -23.17 -32.20 -125.95
N GLU A 583 -24.06 -33.17 -126.16
CA GLU A 583 -24.43 -34.21 -125.13
C GLU A 583 -23.74 -35.61 -125.17
N SER A 584 -23.34 -36.18 -124.00
CA SER A 584 -23.26 -37.65 -123.65
C SER A 584 -22.60 -37.95 -122.25
N LEU A 585 -23.31 -38.56 -121.25
CA LEU A 585 -22.75 -38.88 -119.88
C LEU A 585 -23.68 -39.76 -118.98
N HIS A 586 -23.17 -40.77 -118.20
CA HIS A 586 -23.65 -41.33 -116.87
C HIS A 586 -23.46 -42.88 -116.61
N GLN A 587 -22.42 -43.39 -115.89
CA GLN A 587 -22.39 -44.72 -115.14
C GLN A 587 -21.13 -44.87 -114.21
N LEU A 588 -21.25 -45.29 -112.92
CA LEU A 588 -20.26 -46.03 -112.03
C LEU A 588 -20.32 -45.66 -110.51
N GLU A 589 -20.76 -46.57 -109.60
CA GLU A 589 -20.54 -46.49 -108.12
C GLU A 589 -21.01 -47.79 -107.37
N ASP A 590 -20.15 -48.47 -106.56
CA ASP A 590 -20.47 -49.43 -105.44
C ASP A 590 -19.24 -50.32 -105.01
N GLU A 591 -18.88 -50.43 -103.70
CA GLU A 591 -18.22 -51.58 -102.99
C GLU A 591 -17.56 -51.24 -101.60
N THR A 592 -17.84 -51.98 -100.49
CA THR A 592 -17.10 -51.95 -99.18
C THR A 592 -17.41 -53.17 -98.25
N GLU A 593 -16.79 -53.28 -97.05
CA GLU A 593 -17.10 -54.15 -95.85
C GLU A 593 -16.35 -55.50 -95.70
N ARG A 594 -15.95 -55.94 -94.47
CA ARG A 594 -15.78 -57.39 -94.05
C ARG A 594 -15.20 -57.64 -92.63
N ILE A 595 -14.00 -57.15 -92.31
CA ILE A 595 -13.07 -57.76 -91.29
C ILE A 595 -13.39 -57.36 -89.82
N ARG A 596 -13.15 -58.23 -88.80
CA ARG A 596 -13.36 -57.87 -87.36
C ARG A 596 -12.46 -58.47 -86.21
N ASN A 597 -12.26 -59.80 -86.02
CA ASN A 597 -11.93 -60.38 -84.67
C ASN A 597 -10.74 -61.39 -84.56
N LEU A 598 -10.00 -61.46 -83.41
CA LEU A 598 -9.43 -62.68 -82.72
C LEU A 598 -8.55 -62.38 -81.44
N TYR A 599 -8.45 -63.36 -80.52
CA TYR A 599 -7.47 -63.64 -79.40
C TYR A 599 -7.81 -63.44 -77.88
N LYS A 600 -7.69 -64.56 -77.11
CA LYS A 600 -7.77 -64.78 -75.63
C LYS A 600 -7.01 -66.08 -75.24
N GLU A 601 -6.54 -66.23 -73.97
CA GLU A 601 -6.22 -67.48 -73.17
C GLU A 601 -4.77 -67.71 -72.59
N HIS A 602 -4.66 -68.70 -71.65
CA HIS A 602 -3.49 -69.24 -70.86
C HIS A 602 -3.30 -68.65 -69.43
N SER A 603 -3.01 -69.34 -68.29
CA SER A 603 -2.99 -70.77 -67.81
C SER A 603 -2.93 -70.87 -66.24
N ALA A 604 -2.98 -72.07 -65.61
CA ALA A 604 -2.75 -72.33 -64.16
C ALA A 604 -2.44 -73.83 -63.79
N SER A 605 -1.54 -74.16 -62.83
CA SER A 605 -1.35 -75.53 -62.21
C SER A 605 -0.27 -75.65 -61.08
N LYS A 606 -0.53 -76.35 -59.93
CA LYS A 606 0.40 -77.08 -58.97
C LYS A 606 -0.07 -77.14 -57.47
N ARG A 607 -0.30 -78.34 -56.85
CA ARG A 607 -0.06 -78.75 -55.39
C ARG A 607 -0.82 -80.04 -54.89
N SER A 608 -0.17 -81.20 -54.64
CA SER A 608 -0.76 -82.36 -53.87
C SER A 608 0.14 -83.61 -53.62
N LEU A 609 0.89 -83.79 -52.49
CA LEU A 609 1.73 -85.02 -52.29
C LEU A 609 2.35 -85.32 -50.86
N ILE A 610 1.62 -85.58 -49.75
CA ILE A 610 2.26 -85.72 -48.38
C ILE A 610 1.80 -86.88 -47.41
N PHE A 611 0.78 -87.72 -47.65
CA PHE A 611 0.01 -88.34 -46.52
C PHE A 611 0.39 -89.71 -45.86
N ASN A 612 1.31 -90.58 -46.35
CA ASN A 612 1.10 -92.05 -46.20
C ASN A 612 1.88 -92.95 -45.16
N ASP A 613 2.69 -92.46 -44.21
CA ASP A 613 3.78 -93.29 -43.60
C ASP A 613 3.64 -93.86 -42.14
N LEU A 614 2.47 -93.87 -41.48
CA LEU A 614 2.41 -94.00 -39.99
C LEU A 614 2.07 -95.38 -39.33
N GLU A 615 1.74 -96.48 -40.03
CA GLU A 615 0.88 -97.53 -39.41
C GLU A 615 1.53 -98.78 -38.72
N VAL A 616 2.84 -99.03 -38.81
CA VAL A 616 3.39 -100.41 -38.64
C VAL A 616 3.71 -100.88 -37.18
N THR A 617 3.78 -100.00 -36.18
CA THR A 617 4.53 -100.27 -34.93
C THR A 617 3.85 -101.08 -33.80
N LYS A 618 2.64 -101.65 -33.97
CA LYS A 618 1.73 -101.90 -32.83
C LYS A 618 1.71 -103.30 -32.16
N SER A 619 2.13 -104.39 -32.80
CA SER A 619 1.58 -105.74 -32.47
C SER A 619 2.39 -106.71 -31.59
N LYS A 620 3.60 -106.39 -31.10
CA LYS A 620 4.47 -107.39 -30.41
C LYS A 620 4.38 -107.44 -28.87
N THR A 621 3.64 -106.54 -28.23
CA THR A 621 3.75 -106.27 -26.78
C THR A 621 2.95 -107.21 -25.86
N VAL A 622 2.07 -108.07 -26.41
CA VAL A 622 0.96 -108.67 -25.64
C VAL A 622 1.32 -109.89 -24.77
N MET A 623 2.31 -110.71 -25.18
CA MET A 623 2.47 -112.08 -24.64
C MET A 623 3.08 -112.19 -23.23
N PHE A 624 4.01 -111.30 -22.84
CA PHE A 624 4.72 -111.43 -21.56
C PHE A 624 3.88 -111.03 -20.33
N PHE A 625 2.69 -110.45 -20.52
CA PHE A 625 1.86 -109.92 -19.45
C PHE A 625 1.22 -110.99 -18.55
N ALA A 626 0.95 -112.20 -19.06
CA ALA A 626 0.06 -113.15 -18.36
C ALA A 626 0.66 -113.74 -17.07
N LYS A 627 1.93 -114.15 -17.07
CA LYS A 627 2.52 -114.88 -15.94
C LYS A 627 3.00 -113.97 -14.79
N ILE A 628 3.15 -112.67 -15.05
CA ILE A 628 3.46 -111.64 -14.04
C ILE A 628 2.26 -111.43 -13.09
N ASN A 629 1.03 -111.66 -13.55
CA ASN A 629 -0.17 -111.31 -12.79
C ASN A 629 -0.40 -112.19 -11.54
N GLU A 630 0.00 -113.46 -11.54
CA GLU A 630 -0.37 -114.42 -10.49
C GLU A 630 0.38 -114.16 -9.17
N LEU A 631 1.70 -113.96 -9.23
CA LEU A 631 2.51 -113.62 -8.05
C LEU A 631 2.29 -112.17 -7.57
N ASN A 632 1.73 -111.29 -8.41
CA ASN A 632 1.37 -109.93 -8.03
C ASN A 632 0.18 -109.88 -7.07
N GLU A 633 -0.76 -110.83 -7.09
CA GLU A 633 -1.95 -110.77 -6.24
C GLU A 633 -1.67 -111.11 -4.76
N GLU A 634 -0.76 -112.05 -4.46
CA GLU A 634 -0.34 -112.29 -3.06
C GLU A 634 0.55 -111.16 -2.52
N LEU A 635 1.40 -110.57 -3.38
CA LEU A 635 2.18 -109.38 -3.00
C LEU A 635 1.25 -108.20 -2.68
N LYS A 636 0.23 -107.94 -3.52
CA LYS A 636 -0.79 -106.91 -3.28
C LYS A 636 -1.43 -107.04 -1.91
N ALA A 637 -1.89 -108.22 -1.51
CA ALA A 637 -2.61 -108.41 -0.25
C ALA A 637 -1.78 -107.98 0.97
N LYS A 638 -0.48 -108.31 1.00
CA LYS A 638 0.43 -107.87 2.09
C LYS A 638 0.86 -106.42 1.96
N GLU A 639 0.95 -105.91 0.74
CA GLU A 639 1.25 -104.49 0.49
C GLU A 639 0.06 -103.58 0.81
N GLU A 640 -1.18 -104.06 0.71
CA GLU A 640 -2.41 -103.39 1.15
C GLU A 640 -2.50 -103.32 2.68
N GLU A 641 -2.19 -104.40 3.38
CA GLU A 641 -2.13 -104.41 4.85
C GLU A 641 -1.05 -103.45 5.37
N LYS A 642 0.13 -103.42 4.73
CA LYS A 642 1.19 -102.43 4.97
C LYS A 642 0.72 -100.99 4.70
N LYS A 643 0.05 -100.74 3.57
CA LYS A 643 -0.54 -99.42 3.24
C LYS A 643 -1.52 -98.96 4.31
N GLY A 644 -2.33 -99.85 4.89
CA GLY A 644 -3.24 -99.53 5.99
C GLY A 644 -2.52 -99.01 7.25
N PHE A 645 -1.42 -99.66 7.64
CA PHE A 645 -0.60 -99.19 8.76
C PHE A 645 0.15 -97.89 8.43
N GLU A 646 0.74 -97.77 7.25
CA GLU A 646 1.42 -96.55 6.80
C GLU A 646 0.47 -95.34 6.73
N GLN A 647 -0.76 -95.52 6.22
CA GLN A 647 -1.80 -94.48 6.22
C GLN A 647 -2.21 -94.07 7.65
N THR A 648 -2.36 -95.03 8.56
CA THR A 648 -2.73 -94.74 9.96
C THR A 648 -1.63 -93.97 10.69
N LEU A 649 -0.36 -94.35 10.46
CA LEU A 649 0.81 -93.71 11.04
C LEU A 649 1.01 -92.30 10.47
N GLU A 650 0.82 -92.12 9.17
CA GLU A 650 0.88 -90.82 8.50
C GLU A 650 -0.29 -89.90 8.92
N MET A 651 -1.51 -90.43 9.13
CA MET A 651 -2.60 -89.67 9.76
C MET A 651 -2.25 -89.20 11.18
N LEU A 652 -1.66 -90.06 12.01
CA LEU A 652 -1.21 -89.69 13.36
C LEU A 652 -0.13 -88.60 13.33
N LYS A 653 0.84 -88.75 12.42
CA LYS A 653 1.95 -87.80 12.23
C LYS A 653 1.46 -86.45 11.74
N ASN A 654 0.52 -86.41 10.79
CA ASN A 654 -0.12 -85.17 10.35
C ASN A 654 -0.97 -84.54 11.47
N LYS A 655 -1.65 -85.33 12.30
CA LYS A 655 -2.38 -84.84 13.48
C LYS A 655 -1.43 -84.25 14.53
N PHE A 656 -0.27 -84.85 14.75
CA PHE A 656 0.78 -84.32 15.64
C PHE A 656 1.38 -83.02 15.11
N ILE A 657 1.71 -82.95 13.81
CA ILE A 657 2.19 -81.71 13.15
C ILE A 657 1.13 -80.60 13.26
N SER A 658 -0.15 -80.91 13.02
CA SER A 658 -1.26 -79.96 13.17
C SER A 658 -1.40 -79.45 14.61
N MET A 659 -1.31 -80.34 15.62
CA MET A 659 -1.34 -79.94 17.03
C MET A 659 -0.13 -79.09 17.43
N ARG A 660 1.07 -79.42 16.93
CA ARG A 660 2.28 -78.63 17.15
C ARG A 660 2.14 -77.23 16.55
N PHE A 661 1.69 -77.12 15.30
CA PHE A 661 1.45 -75.85 14.62
C PHE A 661 0.40 -75.01 15.36
N LYS A 662 -0.71 -75.61 15.81
CA LYS A 662 -1.73 -74.92 16.62
C LYS A 662 -1.17 -74.39 17.94
N ARG A 663 -0.29 -75.14 18.61
CA ARG A 663 0.37 -74.69 19.85
C ARG A 663 1.35 -73.55 19.59
N GLU A 664 2.19 -73.66 18.55
CA GLU A 664 3.14 -72.61 18.17
C GLU A 664 2.41 -71.33 17.76
N HIS A 665 1.34 -71.44 16.97
CA HIS A 665 0.45 -70.32 16.64
C HIS A 665 -0.21 -69.69 17.87
N ALA A 666 -0.74 -70.49 18.79
CA ALA A 666 -1.33 -69.99 20.03
C ALA A 666 -0.31 -69.26 20.92
N GLN A 667 0.95 -69.74 20.97
CA GLN A 667 2.03 -69.04 21.67
C GLN A 667 2.35 -67.69 21.00
N THR A 668 2.49 -67.65 19.67
CA THR A 668 2.72 -66.39 18.94
C THR A 668 1.59 -65.39 19.14
N VAL A 669 0.33 -65.84 19.16
CA VAL A 669 -0.84 -64.99 19.46
C VAL A 669 -0.81 -64.48 20.91
N PHE A 670 -0.42 -65.32 21.88
CA PHE A 670 -0.26 -64.89 23.27
C PHE A 670 0.86 -63.86 23.43
N ASP A 671 2.03 -64.10 22.84
CA ASP A 671 3.18 -63.19 22.89
C ASP A 671 2.84 -61.83 22.23
N HIS A 672 2.08 -61.86 21.12
CA HIS A 672 1.55 -60.67 20.47
C HIS A 672 0.59 -59.88 21.38
N PHE A 673 -0.40 -60.53 22.00
CA PHE A 673 -1.30 -59.85 22.95
C PHE A 673 -0.57 -59.28 24.17
N MET A 674 0.48 -59.95 24.65
CA MET A 674 1.30 -59.43 25.76
C MET A 674 2.11 -58.19 25.33
N GLN A 675 2.57 -58.13 24.09
CA GLN A 675 3.20 -56.93 23.53
C GLN A 675 2.20 -55.80 23.32
N GLU A 676 1.04 -56.07 22.69
CA GLU A 676 -0.02 -55.07 22.51
C GLU A 676 -0.50 -54.48 23.84
N LYS A 677 -0.64 -55.32 24.89
CA LYS A 677 -0.97 -54.85 26.24
C LYS A 677 0.07 -53.84 26.74
N LYS A 678 1.36 -54.13 26.58
CA LYS A 678 2.45 -53.26 27.01
C LYS A 678 2.46 -51.95 26.22
N ASP A 679 2.29 -52.02 24.90
CA ASP A 679 2.24 -50.85 24.02
C ASP A 679 1.02 -49.96 24.34
N CYS A 680 -0.12 -50.56 24.68
CA CYS A 680 -1.31 -49.86 25.18
C CYS A 680 -1.07 -49.19 26.56
N GLU A 681 -0.37 -49.86 27.48
CA GLU A 681 -0.01 -49.29 28.79
C GLU A 681 0.96 -48.09 28.63
N GLU A 682 1.93 -48.18 27.72
CA GLU A 682 2.85 -47.08 27.38
C GLU A 682 2.12 -45.91 26.70
N ARG A 683 1.22 -46.18 25.74
CA ARG A 683 0.35 -45.14 25.12
C ARG A 683 -0.54 -44.44 26.15
N LEU A 684 -1.16 -45.19 27.06
CA LEU A 684 -2.00 -44.62 28.13
C LEU A 684 -1.20 -43.68 29.05
N PHE A 685 0.04 -44.06 29.38
CA PHE A 685 0.93 -43.21 30.17
C PHE A 685 1.34 -41.94 29.41
N GLU A 686 1.69 -42.04 28.12
CA GLU A 686 1.99 -40.86 27.30
C GLU A 686 0.79 -39.92 27.16
N GLU A 687 -0.41 -40.43 26.90
CA GLU A 687 -1.60 -39.59 26.77
C GLU A 687 -2.02 -38.96 28.11
N ASP A 688 -1.85 -39.61 29.26
CA ASP A 688 -2.05 -38.96 30.57
C ASP A 688 -1.07 -37.80 30.78
N GLN A 689 0.21 -37.95 30.38
CA GLN A 689 1.18 -36.85 30.44
C GLN A 689 0.80 -35.70 29.48
N ARG A 690 0.42 -36.01 28.23
CA ARG A 690 -0.03 -34.99 27.27
C ARG A 690 -1.29 -34.29 27.75
N PHE A 691 -2.26 -35.03 28.30
CA PHE A 691 -3.48 -34.48 28.88
C PHE A 691 -3.18 -33.54 30.06
N ARG A 692 -2.29 -33.91 30.99
CA ARG A 692 -1.85 -33.03 32.09
C ARG A 692 -1.22 -31.73 31.57
N VAL A 693 -0.35 -31.82 30.55
CA VAL A 693 0.27 -30.64 29.93
C VAL A 693 -0.79 -29.76 29.25
N LEU A 694 -1.69 -30.33 28.46
CA LEU A 694 -2.78 -29.61 27.80
C LEU A 694 -3.75 -28.97 28.79
N LEU A 695 -4.07 -29.65 29.90
CA LEU A 695 -4.89 -29.11 30.98
C LEU A 695 -4.21 -27.90 31.63
N ALA A 696 -2.91 -28.01 31.93
CA ALA A 696 -2.13 -26.91 32.51
C ALA A 696 -2.00 -25.72 31.54
N VAL A 697 -1.81 -25.96 30.24
CA VAL A 697 -1.84 -24.91 29.20
C VAL A 697 -3.21 -24.24 29.16
N ARG A 698 -4.29 -25.02 29.05
CA ARG A 698 -5.66 -24.51 29.02
C ARG A 698 -6.03 -23.71 30.26
N GLN A 699 -5.56 -24.11 31.43
CA GLN A 699 -5.78 -23.38 32.69
C GLN A 699 -5.01 -22.06 32.72
N LYS A 700 -3.76 -22.02 32.23
CA LYS A 700 -3.00 -20.77 32.05
C LYS A 700 -3.65 -19.85 31.02
N THR A 701 -4.09 -20.37 29.88
CA THR A 701 -4.84 -19.60 28.86
C THR A 701 -6.12 -19.02 29.45
N LEU A 702 -6.89 -19.82 30.19
CA LEU A 702 -8.12 -19.34 30.85
C LEU A 702 -7.84 -18.20 31.84
N GLN A 703 -6.82 -18.33 32.69
CA GLN A 703 -6.40 -17.27 33.61
C GLN A 703 -5.94 -16.00 32.86
N HIS A 704 -5.20 -16.16 31.77
CA HIS A 704 -4.74 -15.04 30.94
C HIS A 704 -5.91 -14.33 30.25
N THR A 705 -6.85 -15.07 29.65
CA THR A 705 -8.07 -14.51 29.04
C THR A 705 -8.97 -13.85 30.08
N GLN A 706 -9.13 -14.43 31.27
CA GLN A 706 -9.87 -13.82 32.38
C GLN A 706 -9.23 -12.49 32.80
N LYS A 707 -7.90 -12.42 32.86
CA LYS A 707 -7.19 -11.16 33.12
C LYS A 707 -7.43 -10.13 32.01
N ILE A 708 -7.25 -10.49 30.74
CA ILE A 708 -7.51 -9.59 29.60
C ILE A 708 -8.94 -9.04 29.65
N VAL A 709 -9.94 -9.87 29.97
CA VAL A 709 -11.35 -9.44 30.07
C VAL A 709 -11.54 -8.47 31.25
N ALA A 710 -10.89 -8.69 32.39
CA ALA A 710 -10.92 -7.77 33.52
C ALA A 710 -10.25 -6.43 33.18
N ASP A 711 -9.03 -6.47 32.65
CA ASP A 711 -8.24 -5.30 32.21
C ASP A 711 -9.05 -4.49 31.16
N SER A 712 -9.72 -5.18 30.21
CA SER A 712 -10.57 -4.54 29.18
C SER A 712 -11.87 -3.94 29.74
N LEU A 713 -12.44 -4.53 30.80
CA LEU A 713 -13.65 -4.02 31.45
C LEU A 713 -13.34 -2.75 32.27
N GLU A 714 -12.18 -2.72 32.94
CA GLU A 714 -11.66 -1.54 33.63
C GLU A 714 -11.33 -0.40 32.65
N GLU A 715 -10.68 -0.71 31.53
CA GLU A 715 -10.47 0.24 30.42
C GLU A 715 -11.79 0.80 29.88
N ASN A 716 -12.78 -0.05 29.63
CA ASN A 716 -14.09 0.38 29.15
C ASN A 716 -14.80 1.31 30.14
N LEU A 717 -14.72 1.00 31.44
CA LEU A 717 -15.25 1.85 32.50
C LEU A 717 -14.54 3.21 32.55
N ARG A 718 -13.21 3.25 32.41
CA ARG A 718 -12.45 4.51 32.38
C ARG A 718 -12.84 5.37 31.17
N LEU A 719 -12.90 4.78 29.98
CA LEU A 719 -13.32 5.47 28.75
C LEU A 719 -14.76 5.99 28.84
N ALA A 720 -15.67 5.25 29.48
CA ALA A 720 -17.05 5.71 29.72
C ALA A 720 -17.09 6.94 30.64
N LEU A 721 -16.26 6.97 31.68
CA LEU A 721 -16.12 8.12 32.58
C LEU A 721 -15.48 9.33 31.88
N GLU A 722 -14.41 9.12 31.10
CA GLU A 722 -13.77 10.17 30.29
C GLU A 722 -14.76 10.76 29.27
N TYR A 723 -15.52 9.94 28.57
CA TYR A 723 -16.57 10.38 27.65
C TYR A 723 -17.64 11.22 28.36
N GLN A 724 -18.09 10.80 29.55
CA GLN A 724 -19.04 11.56 30.35
C GLN A 724 -18.46 12.92 30.81
N GLN A 725 -17.18 12.98 31.19
CA GLN A 725 -16.48 14.22 31.54
C GLN A 725 -16.36 15.16 30.33
N LEU A 726 -16.01 14.63 29.15
CA LEU A 726 -15.93 15.39 27.92
C LEU A 726 -17.30 15.93 27.50
N GLN A 727 -18.36 15.12 27.61
CA GLN A 727 -19.74 15.54 27.36
C GLN A 727 -20.17 16.68 28.30
N ASN A 728 -19.87 16.57 29.60
CA ASN A 728 -20.13 17.64 30.58
C ASN A 728 -19.35 18.93 30.26
N THR A 729 -18.12 18.80 29.76
CA THR A 729 -17.28 19.94 29.36
C THR A 729 -17.84 20.61 28.09
N PHE A 730 -18.22 19.82 27.09
CA PHE A 730 -18.88 20.30 25.87
C PHE A 730 -20.19 21.04 26.18
N LEU A 731 -21.04 20.48 27.06
CA LEU A 731 -22.27 21.14 27.49
C LEU A 731 -21.99 22.49 28.17
N ARG A 732 -20.99 22.54 29.06
CA ARG A 732 -20.56 23.79 29.73
C ARG A 732 -20.07 24.85 28.74
N GLU A 733 -19.23 24.49 27.77
CA GLU A 733 -18.74 25.44 26.77
C GLU A 733 -19.82 25.87 25.78
N LYS A 734 -20.75 24.96 25.43
CA LYS A 734 -21.94 25.29 24.66
C LYS A 734 -22.81 26.33 25.39
N ASP A 735 -23.08 26.13 26.68
CA ASP A 735 -23.85 27.08 27.49
C ASP A 735 -23.10 28.41 27.65
N ASN A 736 -21.77 28.39 27.83
CA ASN A 736 -20.92 29.58 27.88
C ASN A 736 -21.00 30.37 26.55
N TYR A 737 -20.90 29.68 25.41
CA TYR A 737 -21.04 30.28 24.08
C TYR A 737 -22.41 30.96 23.89
N PHE A 738 -23.51 30.29 24.25
CA PHE A 738 -24.84 30.90 24.18
C PHE A 738 -24.96 32.13 25.10
N ASN A 739 -24.45 32.05 26.33
CA ASN A 739 -24.42 33.18 27.26
C ASN A 739 -23.61 34.39 26.75
N ILE A 740 -22.52 34.15 25.99
CA ILE A 740 -21.73 35.22 25.36
C ILE A 740 -22.49 35.78 24.15
N TYR A 741 -23.08 34.92 23.33
CA TYR A 741 -23.83 35.31 22.14
C TYR A 741 -25.07 36.16 22.49
N ASP A 742 -25.82 35.79 23.52
CA ASP A 742 -26.98 36.56 24.01
C ASP A 742 -26.57 37.94 24.54
N LYS A 743 -25.42 38.04 25.24
CA LYS A 743 -24.84 39.32 25.66
C LYS A 743 -24.43 40.18 24.46
N GLN A 744 -23.85 39.58 23.43
CA GLN A 744 -23.50 40.29 22.19
C GLN A 744 -24.75 40.78 21.45
N LEU A 745 -25.79 39.96 21.34
CA LEU A 745 -27.06 40.33 20.71
C LEU A 745 -27.75 41.50 21.46
N SER A 746 -27.69 41.49 22.79
CA SER A 746 -28.15 42.59 23.65
C SER A 746 -27.32 43.87 23.43
N LEU A 747 -26.00 43.75 23.32
CA LEU A 747 -25.10 44.87 23.03
C LEU A 747 -25.35 45.47 21.63
N ASP A 748 -25.49 44.64 20.60
CA ASP A 748 -25.78 45.08 19.23
C ASP A 748 -27.14 45.76 19.14
N THR A 749 -28.14 45.29 19.90
CA THR A 749 -29.43 45.96 20.05
C THR A 749 -29.26 47.36 20.67
N SER A 750 -28.51 47.46 21.79
CA SER A 750 -28.20 48.75 22.43
C SER A 750 -27.41 49.71 21.53
N ILE A 751 -26.46 49.20 20.74
CA ILE A 751 -25.72 49.99 19.74
C ILE A 751 -26.64 50.49 18.63
N LYS A 752 -27.57 49.65 18.15
CA LYS A 752 -28.58 50.02 17.15
C LYS A 752 -29.49 51.13 17.67
N ASP A 753 -29.96 51.03 18.91
CA ASP A 753 -30.79 52.04 19.57
C ASP A 753 -30.03 53.34 19.77
N LYS A 754 -28.79 53.29 20.25
CA LYS A 754 -27.90 54.46 20.35
C LYS A 754 -27.67 55.12 18.99
N LYS A 755 -27.49 54.34 17.92
CA LYS A 755 -27.33 54.85 16.54
C LYS A 755 -28.61 55.54 16.05
N GLN A 756 -29.79 54.99 16.34
CA GLN A 756 -31.07 55.65 16.05
C GLN A 756 -31.24 56.95 16.84
N LEU A 757 -30.93 56.95 18.14
CA LEU A 757 -30.98 58.14 18.99
C LEU A 757 -30.03 59.24 18.49
N CYS A 758 -28.79 58.91 18.11
CA CYS A 758 -27.86 59.87 17.52
C CYS A 758 -28.35 60.40 16.16
N GLN A 759 -29.00 59.58 15.33
CA GLN A 759 -29.62 60.06 14.09
C GLN A 759 -30.79 61.02 14.37
N LEU A 760 -31.62 60.72 15.36
CA LEU A 760 -32.72 61.59 15.81
C LEU A 760 -32.18 62.93 16.35
N GLN A 761 -31.15 62.90 17.20
CA GLN A 761 -30.46 64.09 17.71
C GLN A 761 -29.88 64.95 16.57
N ARG A 762 -29.24 64.35 15.56
CA ARG A 762 -28.75 65.09 14.38
C ARG A 762 -29.86 65.74 13.57
N ARG A 763 -30.96 65.02 13.33
CA ARG A 763 -32.16 65.57 12.66
C ARG A 763 -32.74 66.74 13.45
N MET A 764 -32.89 66.56 14.76
CA MET A 764 -33.38 67.59 15.67
C MET A 764 -32.46 68.81 15.66
N HIS A 765 -31.15 68.64 15.85
CA HIS A 765 -30.19 69.75 15.80
C HIS A 765 -30.25 70.53 14.47
N ARG A 766 -30.42 69.84 13.34
CA ARG A 766 -30.61 70.50 12.04
C ARG A 766 -31.90 71.33 11.97
N LEU A 767 -33.02 70.78 12.47
CA LEU A 767 -34.29 71.52 12.57
C LEU A 767 -34.18 72.73 13.51
N TRP A 768 -33.47 72.60 14.63
CA TRP A 768 -33.19 73.70 15.54
C TRP A 768 -32.29 74.78 14.91
N GLN A 769 -31.27 74.40 14.12
CA GLN A 769 -30.46 75.36 13.36
C GLN A 769 -31.30 76.13 12.34
N GLU A 770 -32.17 75.46 11.57
CA GLU A 770 -33.08 76.14 10.64
C GLU A 770 -34.09 77.03 11.38
N HIS A 771 -34.63 76.59 12.52
CA HIS A 771 -35.48 77.41 13.37
C HIS A 771 -34.75 78.68 13.85
N PHE A 772 -33.52 78.56 14.35
CA PHE A 772 -32.74 79.74 14.76
C PHE A 772 -32.39 80.67 13.60
N LYS A 773 -32.08 80.15 12.40
CA LYS A 773 -31.92 80.99 11.20
C LYS A 773 -33.21 81.76 10.87
N LEU A 774 -34.36 81.10 10.90
CA LEU A 774 -35.66 81.73 10.67
C LEU A 774 -35.96 82.80 11.73
N VAL A 775 -35.63 82.55 12.99
CA VAL A 775 -35.76 83.55 14.08
C VAL A 775 -34.82 84.73 13.88
N VAL A 776 -33.57 84.52 13.44
CA VAL A 776 -32.62 85.60 13.11
C VAL A 776 -33.11 86.41 11.91
N LEU A 777 -33.54 85.77 10.82
CA LEU A 777 -34.10 86.43 9.64
C LEU A 777 -35.36 87.23 9.98
N PHE A 778 -36.26 86.67 10.78
CA PHE A 778 -37.45 87.37 11.28
C PHE A 778 -37.07 88.59 12.14
N SER A 779 -36.05 88.45 12.99
CA SER A 779 -35.54 89.55 13.83
C SER A 779 -34.86 90.65 12.99
N GLN A 780 -34.11 90.27 11.96
CA GLN A 780 -33.47 91.19 11.00
C GLN A 780 -34.52 91.93 10.16
N MET A 781 -35.54 91.22 9.66
CA MET A 781 -36.68 91.83 8.94
C MET A 781 -37.40 92.83 9.86
N ARG A 782 -37.63 92.48 11.13
CA ARG A 782 -38.25 93.37 12.11
C ARG A 782 -37.38 94.60 12.41
N LEU A 783 -36.05 94.43 12.48
CA LEU A 783 -35.10 95.54 12.65
C LEU A 783 -35.04 96.45 11.41
N ALA A 784 -35.05 95.88 10.20
CA ALA A 784 -35.07 96.63 8.96
C ALA A 784 -36.34 97.48 8.81
N ASN A 785 -37.50 96.96 9.24
CA ASN A 785 -38.73 97.74 9.34
C ASN A 785 -38.54 98.92 10.33
N PHE A 786 -38.07 98.67 11.56
CA PHE A 786 -37.80 99.75 12.53
C PHE A 786 -36.76 100.78 12.03
N GLN A 787 -35.74 100.36 11.27
CA GLN A 787 -34.77 101.27 10.66
C GLN A 787 -35.41 102.11 9.54
N THR A 788 -36.30 101.52 8.75
CA THR A 788 -37.06 102.24 7.72
C THR A 788 -37.98 103.29 8.36
N ASP A 789 -38.75 102.90 9.38
CA ASP A 789 -39.62 103.80 10.16
C ASP A 789 -38.81 104.93 10.84
N SER A 790 -37.63 104.59 11.35
CA SER A 790 -36.70 105.56 11.97
C SER A 790 -36.09 106.51 10.94
N GLN A 791 -35.71 106.04 9.75
CA GLN A 791 -35.13 106.87 8.71
C GLN A 791 -36.16 107.79 8.04
N GLU A 792 -37.40 107.33 7.89
CA GLU A 792 -38.54 108.18 7.54
C GLU A 792 -38.76 109.28 8.60
N SER A 793 -38.62 108.93 9.89
CA SER A 793 -38.71 109.89 10.99
C SER A 793 -37.54 110.90 11.00
N ILE A 794 -36.32 110.47 10.71
CA ILE A 794 -35.14 111.34 10.59
C ILE A 794 -35.29 112.30 9.40
N GLN A 795 -35.78 111.85 8.25
CA GLN A 795 -36.05 112.74 7.12
C GLN A 795 -37.10 113.80 7.46
N LYS A 796 -38.16 113.44 8.19
CA LYS A 796 -39.15 114.41 8.71
C LYS A 796 -38.51 115.43 9.66
N ILE A 797 -37.59 115.02 10.52
CA ILE A 797 -36.86 115.92 11.44
C ILE A 797 -35.92 116.85 10.66
N LEU A 798 -35.12 116.34 9.73
CA LEU A 798 -34.20 117.16 8.92
C LEU A 798 -34.96 118.20 8.08
N ALA A 799 -36.10 117.85 7.49
CA ALA A 799 -36.96 118.79 6.76
C ALA A 799 -37.57 119.89 7.66
N VAL A 800 -37.68 119.67 8.97
CA VAL A 800 -38.03 120.72 9.96
C VAL A 800 -36.80 121.53 10.35
N GLN A 801 -35.65 120.89 10.54
CA GLN A 801 -34.41 121.54 10.95
C GLN A 801 -33.83 122.44 9.85
N GLU A 802 -33.92 122.07 8.58
CA GLU A 802 -33.52 122.93 7.45
C GLU A 802 -34.37 124.21 7.37
N LYS A 803 -35.69 124.08 7.57
CA LYS A 803 -36.59 125.25 7.69
C LYS A 803 -36.23 126.13 8.89
N SER A 804 -35.77 125.54 9.99
CA SER A 804 -35.27 126.26 11.17
C SER A 804 -33.92 126.96 10.93
N SER A 805 -32.96 126.30 10.28
CA SER A 805 -31.66 126.90 9.95
C SER A 805 -31.75 127.98 8.88
N SER A 806 -32.66 127.86 7.92
CA SER A 806 -33.05 128.95 7.01
C SER A 806 -33.50 130.19 7.79
N LEU A 807 -34.34 130.00 8.82
CA LEU A 807 -34.79 131.07 9.69
C LEU A 807 -33.64 131.68 10.52
N MET A 808 -32.73 130.86 11.06
CA MET A 808 -31.58 131.35 11.83
C MET A 808 -30.51 132.06 10.99
N GLN A 809 -30.28 131.65 9.73
CA GLN A 809 -29.35 132.35 8.84
C GLN A 809 -29.82 133.77 8.54
N HIS A 810 -31.12 134.00 8.35
CA HIS A 810 -31.69 135.34 8.25
C HIS A 810 -31.47 136.17 9.53
N ILE A 811 -31.50 135.55 10.71
CA ILE A 811 -31.20 136.23 11.98
C ILE A 811 -29.69 136.54 12.10
N LEU A 812 -28.80 135.64 11.67
CA LEU A 812 -27.34 135.83 11.77
C LEU A 812 -26.76 136.80 10.74
N GLY A 813 -27.33 136.88 9.53
CA GLY A 813 -26.98 137.94 8.57
C GLY A 813 -27.22 139.34 9.13
N LEU A 814 -28.22 139.49 10.00
CA LEU A 814 -28.56 140.71 10.73
C LEU A 814 -27.50 141.10 11.78
N PHE A 815 -26.66 140.16 12.22
CA PHE A 815 -25.59 140.38 13.20
C PHE A 815 -24.18 140.45 12.60
N GLN A 816 -23.92 139.93 11.39
CA GLN A 816 -22.56 139.95 10.81
C GLN A 816 -22.18 141.24 10.06
N THR A 817 -23.13 142.12 9.78
CA THR A 817 -22.84 143.52 9.40
C THR A 817 -22.62 144.44 10.60
N LEU A 818 -22.60 143.87 11.82
CA LEU A 818 -22.07 144.47 13.04
C LEU A 818 -20.67 143.86 13.30
N THR A 819 -19.74 144.26 12.43
CA THR A 819 -18.51 145.01 12.77
C THR A 819 -18.21 145.24 14.27
N ASP A 820 -16.96 145.33 14.75
CA ASP A 820 -15.67 145.70 14.14
C ASP A 820 -14.53 144.84 14.74
N GLY A 821 -13.34 144.69 14.13
CA GLY A 821 -12.22 145.64 14.27
C GLY A 821 -11.48 145.46 15.61
N PRO A 822 -10.69 146.44 16.09
CA PRO A 822 -9.61 147.12 15.36
C PRO A 822 -8.30 147.22 16.19
N CYS A 823 -7.12 147.21 15.54
CA CYS A 823 -5.94 147.98 16.02
C CYS A 823 -4.83 148.10 14.95
N LYS A 824 -4.21 149.29 14.87
CA LYS A 824 -3.42 149.93 13.79
C LYS A 824 -4.32 150.83 12.92
N ASN A 825 -4.59 152.08 13.28
CA ASN A 825 -3.97 152.93 14.32
C ASN A 825 -4.44 152.66 15.76
N ASP A 826 -3.68 153.20 16.73
CA ASP A 826 -4.24 153.66 18.01
C ASP A 826 -4.84 155.05 17.78
N GLY A 827 -6.15 155.19 18.00
CA GLY A 827 -6.93 156.39 17.73
C GLY A 827 -8.41 156.07 17.62
#